data_AF-A0A2N2INC8-F1
#
_entry.id   AF-A0A2N2INC8-F1
#
_cell.length_a   1.000
_cell.length_b   1.000
_cell.length_c   1.000
_cell.angle_alpha   90.00
_cell.angle_beta   90.00
_cell.angle_gamma   90.00
#
_symmetry.space_group_name_H-M   'P 1'
#
loop_
_entity.id
_entity.type
_entity.pdbx_description
1 polymer ?
#
loop_
_entity_poly.entity_id
_entity_poly.type
_entity_poly.pdbx_seq_one_letter_code
_entity_poly.pdbx_strand_id
1 'polypeptide(L)'
;AETLLALMRQVRPTGLISIPLRWAQIHDHCLERMSASPGAVHAVFATETGGKLRWGLSAAGRLDPKVFRFFHKMGVELCSGFGMTEATGGITMTPPGEYRDGSVGIPLPLMRTRFSDLGELHISGPYVARYLDDAADSEPEPWVPTGDLFVPQDDGHLEIVDRIKDIYKNSRGQTIAPGRVEQKFVDVPGIKRVFLAGDGRDYNALLIVPDLSDPVLGGFSSAPLNDPDTPIRNYFRQIVTAANKDLAPYERVVNFALLERDFSADREELTAKGTYRRKAIQQNFAPVIRELYRRRFVELRVGEWLVRLPRWLFRDLTELESDIVADDGGLLDKPTGRRLEIRAGSEPGYVRVGDLEYGIDTDTIDLGLLARQPLLWVSNASLVAFAPCKDGWDVSVDSVSARVLLPWDPPTCAPGEEGLERVPPSLRLLEVHRVSLVAMYTRGERALGAMDDLARMLESIDPRTGALVRRRMECLARHPDLEVRCRAYRTLLLSRQVPDYDSMLRSFVQAGLPFLDETTIEVISRKKLERRRLEAFRQRLHGYRAQLPWPASDGTRSVFLDIFKLLSSLVRYHPEYYGAVREELVAWIMHEPAPKLAAAAEQELHALASRFESSLAGECSDPASWQGRIVFQDGLGPEEVAKLQRIIVGTSFLKQAIMLSTDDETCEIDRIVPDGIWVSRISSLHQHASYRVSINTDTGKHYDLQIVIPQDISQQHVLRTIYWLISIRGYPFGQPVLPKFGCWRSELGAIALAYVSDLTVWERIRAYASFRVPGAEYPPPEAWRKLFVRAIAAFFAGWRASGRRIVPGAVNPSNVVVPDPDFREGTQILSLTDWRTYESPSTLVKPIVRNFYVQTISHYPWCARQLDPDWILQACVEALGEEEGTIFLRDLDRTMGSERVPAAAGTWHDRIGPFLDALRTQPYVPLA
;
A
#
# COMPACT_ATOMS: atom_id res chain seq x y z
N ALA A 1 24.58 16.10 50.31
CA ALA A 1 23.96 17.40 49.96
C ALA A 1 23.81 18.29 51.20
N GLU A 2 23.41 17.73 52.34
CA GLU A 2 23.17 18.47 53.59
C GLU A 2 24.34 19.37 54.03
N THR A 3 25.59 18.91 53.95
CA THR A 3 26.77 19.70 54.34
C THR A 3 27.01 20.90 53.40
N LEU A 4 26.81 20.74 52.09
CA LEU A 4 26.99 21.82 51.11
C LEU A 4 25.92 22.89 51.27
N LEU A 5 24.65 22.49 51.35
CA LEU A 5 23.53 23.41 51.50
C LEU A 5 23.56 24.13 52.84
N ALA A 6 23.90 23.43 53.93
CA ALA A 6 24.11 24.06 55.23
C ALA A 6 25.19 25.17 55.17
N LEU A 7 26.30 24.92 54.48
CA LEU A 7 27.34 25.92 54.25
C LEU A 7 26.87 27.07 53.36
N MET A 8 26.07 26.81 52.32
CA MET A 8 25.51 27.88 51.48
C MET A 8 24.63 28.85 52.27
N ARG A 9 23.83 28.35 53.23
CA ARG A 9 23.00 29.20 54.10
C ARG A 9 23.85 30.08 55.03
N GLN A 10 24.99 29.57 55.49
CA GLN A 10 25.91 30.30 56.36
C GLN A 10 26.76 31.33 55.58
N VAL A 11 27.39 30.89 54.49
CA VAL A 11 28.34 31.68 53.70
C VAL A 11 27.63 32.69 52.80
N ARG A 12 26.40 32.37 52.36
CA ARG A 12 25.57 33.22 51.48
C ARG A 12 26.34 33.67 50.23
N PRO A 13 26.80 32.72 49.38
CA PRO A 13 27.67 33.02 48.24
C PRO A 13 26.96 33.92 47.21
N THR A 14 27.72 34.78 46.55
CA THR A 14 27.25 35.58 45.40
C THR A 14 27.41 34.85 44.07
N GLY A 15 28.40 33.96 43.98
CA GLY A 15 28.65 33.07 42.85
C GLY A 15 29.10 31.68 43.29
N LEU A 16 28.87 30.67 42.45
CA LEU A 16 29.29 29.29 42.70
C LEU A 16 29.90 28.67 41.44
N ILE A 17 31.08 28.06 41.54
CA ILE A 17 31.65 27.21 40.49
C ILE A 17 31.60 25.78 41.00
N SER A 18 30.96 24.90 40.24
CA SER A 18 30.79 23.51 40.67
C SER A 18 30.63 22.54 39.51
N ILE A 19 30.65 21.26 39.85
CA ILE A 19 30.41 20.16 38.89
C ILE A 19 28.89 19.93 38.69
N PRO A 20 28.47 19.38 37.54
CA PRO A 20 27.06 19.10 37.24
C PRO A 20 26.30 18.40 38.37
N LEU A 21 26.93 17.41 39.01
CA LEU A 21 26.32 16.65 40.10
C LEU A 21 25.89 17.54 41.27
N ARG A 22 26.67 18.57 41.61
CA ARG A 22 26.34 19.48 42.73
C ARG A 22 25.23 20.44 42.35
N TRP A 23 25.21 20.92 41.11
CA TRP A 23 24.11 21.73 40.60
C TRP A 23 22.79 20.97 40.55
N ALA A 24 22.82 19.70 40.08
CA ALA A 24 21.66 18.82 40.11
C ALA A 24 21.16 18.56 41.54
N GLN A 25 22.06 18.29 42.49
CA GLN A 25 21.70 18.11 43.90
C GLN A 25 21.04 19.36 44.52
N ILE A 26 21.52 20.55 44.19
CA ILE A 26 20.91 21.81 44.68
C ILE A 26 19.53 21.99 44.04
N HIS A 27 19.39 21.71 42.74
CA HIS A 27 18.13 21.75 42.00
C HIS A 27 17.09 20.79 42.62
N ASP A 28 17.43 19.52 42.76
CA ASP A 28 16.51 18.49 43.25
C ASP A 28 16.05 18.78 44.67
N HIS A 29 16.98 19.19 45.54
CA HIS A 29 16.65 19.60 46.91
C HIS A 29 15.73 20.82 46.95
N CYS A 30 15.97 21.82 46.10
CA CYS A 30 15.09 22.99 46.04
C CYS A 30 13.69 22.61 45.56
N LEU A 31 13.56 21.75 44.54
CA LEU A 31 12.27 21.27 44.04
C LEU A 31 11.49 20.49 45.10
N GLU A 32 12.16 19.62 45.85
CA GLU A 32 11.54 18.86 46.95
C GLU A 32 11.01 19.79 48.05
N ARG A 33 11.74 20.87 48.37
CA ARG A 33 11.30 21.86 49.37
C ARG A 33 10.19 22.76 48.85
N MET A 34 10.21 23.08 47.55
CA MET A 34 9.19 23.90 46.89
C MET A 34 7.85 23.17 46.76
N SER A 35 7.86 21.85 46.50
CA SER A 35 6.64 21.04 46.40
C SER A 35 5.86 21.00 47.73
N ALA A 36 6.57 21.07 48.86
CA ALA A 36 5.99 21.18 50.20
C ALA A 36 5.41 22.57 50.52
N SER A 37 5.67 23.61 49.71
CA SER A 37 5.19 24.99 49.94
C SER A 37 5.01 25.77 48.62
N PRO A 38 3.96 25.49 47.84
CA PRO A 38 3.79 25.99 46.46
C PRO A 38 3.70 27.51 46.29
N GLY A 39 3.33 28.25 47.35
CA GLY A 39 3.17 29.72 47.30
C GLY A 39 4.44 30.53 47.56
N ALA A 40 5.56 29.90 47.90
CA ALA A 40 6.77 30.59 48.39
C ALA A 40 8.05 30.19 47.63
N VAL A 41 7.93 29.82 46.35
CA VAL A 41 9.02 29.26 45.51
C VAL A 41 10.33 30.07 45.61
N HIS A 42 10.27 31.39 45.42
CA HIS A 42 11.46 32.25 45.47
C HIS A 42 12.04 32.40 46.88
N ALA A 43 11.19 32.41 47.91
CA ALA A 43 11.63 32.51 49.31
C ALA A 43 12.32 31.21 49.78
N VAL A 44 11.80 30.05 49.35
CA VAL A 44 12.42 28.75 49.58
C VAL A 44 13.79 28.70 48.89
N PHE A 45 13.86 29.03 47.60
CA PHE A 45 15.15 29.07 46.88
C PHE A 45 16.18 30.00 47.55
N ALA A 46 15.77 31.20 47.94
CA ALA A 46 16.64 32.16 48.63
C ALA A 46 17.12 31.63 49.99
N THR A 47 16.26 30.92 50.73
CA THR A 47 16.62 30.33 52.02
C THR A 47 17.63 29.20 51.84
N GLU A 48 17.40 28.30 50.87
CA GLU A 48 18.23 27.12 50.63
C GLU A 48 19.61 27.48 50.05
N THR A 49 19.69 28.51 49.21
CA THR A 49 20.94 28.96 48.55
C THR A 49 21.68 30.09 49.30
N GLY A 50 21.14 30.60 50.40
CA GLY A 50 21.70 31.72 51.18
C GLY A 50 21.34 33.13 50.66
N GLY A 51 20.54 33.21 49.59
CA GLY A 51 19.80 34.42 49.16
C GLY A 51 20.61 35.45 48.37
N LYS A 52 21.93 35.31 48.33
CA LYS A 52 22.83 36.20 47.59
C LYS A 52 23.34 35.63 46.26
N LEU A 53 23.02 34.38 45.93
CA LEU A 53 23.49 33.74 44.71
C LEU A 53 22.92 34.47 43.48
N ARG A 54 23.78 34.86 42.55
CA ARG A 54 23.41 35.61 41.33
C ARG A 54 23.97 34.99 40.05
N TRP A 55 25.08 34.27 40.13
CA TRP A 55 25.67 33.60 38.96
C TRP A 55 26.35 32.29 39.36
N GLY A 56 26.63 31.44 38.38
CA GLY A 56 27.44 30.26 38.60
C GLY A 56 28.01 29.67 37.33
N LEU A 57 28.92 28.71 37.48
CA LEU A 57 29.53 27.95 36.39
C LEU A 57 29.42 26.46 36.66
N SER A 58 28.89 25.72 35.68
CA SER A 58 28.93 24.26 35.66
C SER A 58 30.02 23.79 34.69
N ALA A 59 31.02 23.07 35.20
CA ALA A 59 32.15 22.57 34.42
C ALA A 59 32.53 21.12 34.81
N ALA A 60 33.42 20.50 34.02
CA ALA A 60 33.93 19.14 34.23
C ALA A 60 32.89 18.00 34.05
N GLY A 61 31.84 18.24 33.27
CA GLY A 61 30.86 17.24 32.81
C GLY A 61 29.63 17.88 32.18
N ARG A 62 28.75 17.08 31.58
CA ARG A 62 27.47 17.55 31.02
C ARG A 62 26.43 17.74 32.14
N LEU A 63 25.75 18.87 32.13
CA LEU A 63 24.59 19.16 32.99
C LEU A 63 23.33 19.26 32.12
N ASP A 64 22.22 18.72 32.59
CA ASP A 64 20.94 18.72 31.87
C ASP A 64 20.42 20.17 31.69
N PRO A 65 20.01 20.59 30.48
CA PRO A 65 19.42 21.90 30.21
C PRO A 65 18.26 22.30 31.15
N LYS A 66 17.49 21.33 31.67
CA LYS A 66 16.41 21.60 32.62
C LYS A 66 16.92 22.27 33.91
N VAL A 67 18.12 21.90 34.35
CA VAL A 67 18.75 22.45 35.56
C VAL A 67 19.17 23.89 35.31
N PHE A 68 19.78 24.19 34.15
CA PHE A 68 20.11 25.58 33.77
C PHE A 68 18.88 26.47 33.77
N ARG A 69 17.81 26.05 33.07
CA ARG A 69 16.54 26.79 33.03
C ARG A 69 15.95 27.03 34.41
N PHE A 70 16.05 26.07 35.33
CA PHE A 70 15.58 26.25 36.70
C PHE A 70 16.33 27.38 37.41
N PHE A 71 17.67 27.38 37.35
CA PHE A 71 18.46 28.43 38.00
C PHE A 71 18.23 29.81 37.36
N HIS A 72 18.13 29.89 36.03
CA HIS A 72 17.79 31.14 35.33
C HIS A 72 16.42 31.67 35.76
N LYS A 73 15.41 30.80 35.88
CA LYS A 73 14.07 31.17 36.40
C LYS A 73 14.12 31.70 37.83
N MET A 74 15.08 31.26 38.65
CA MET A 74 15.28 31.73 40.02
C MET A 74 16.21 32.96 40.10
N GLY A 75 16.58 33.56 38.97
CA GLY A 75 17.42 34.75 38.90
C GLY A 75 18.91 34.49 39.10
N VAL A 76 19.38 33.27 38.82
CA VAL A 76 20.80 32.89 38.86
C VAL A 76 21.29 32.61 37.43
N GLU A 77 22.25 33.41 36.98
CA GLU A 77 22.93 33.23 35.69
C GLU A 77 23.89 32.04 35.73
N LEU A 78 23.37 30.83 35.53
CA LEU A 78 24.17 29.61 35.47
C LEU A 78 24.77 29.43 34.07
N CYS A 79 26.08 29.46 33.98
CA CYS A 79 26.86 29.33 32.75
C CYS A 79 27.40 27.90 32.59
N SER A 80 27.61 27.46 31.35
CA SER A 80 28.26 26.20 31.01
C SER A 80 29.71 26.45 30.61
N GLY A 81 30.63 25.56 30.94
CA GLY A 81 32.03 25.69 30.54
C GLY A 81 32.73 24.36 30.32
N PHE A 82 33.65 24.36 29.35
CA PHE A 82 34.51 23.24 29.06
C PHE A 82 35.97 23.62 29.31
N GLY A 83 36.73 22.67 29.84
CA GLY A 83 38.13 22.85 30.14
C GLY A 83 38.81 21.56 30.58
N MET A 84 40.14 21.57 30.54
CA MET A 84 41.00 20.45 30.90
C MET A 84 42.25 20.97 31.62
N THR A 85 42.98 20.08 32.30
CA THR A 85 44.18 20.44 33.07
C THR A 85 45.26 21.05 32.17
N GLU A 86 45.40 20.49 30.96
CA GLU A 86 46.32 20.90 29.90
C GLU A 86 45.99 22.29 29.35
N ALA A 87 44.82 22.85 29.68
CA ALA A 87 44.40 24.19 29.32
C ALA A 87 44.15 25.07 30.56
N THR A 88 44.85 24.80 31.66
CA THR A 88 44.74 25.53 32.95
C THR A 88 43.30 25.67 33.48
N GLY A 89 42.43 24.74 33.08
CA GLY A 89 41.06 24.61 33.56
C GLY A 89 39.97 25.23 32.68
N GLY A 90 40.26 26.20 31.80
CA GLY A 90 39.24 26.90 31.02
C GLY A 90 39.56 26.98 29.53
N ILE A 91 38.64 26.52 28.68
CA ILE A 91 38.76 26.60 27.22
C ILE A 91 37.59 27.38 26.64
N THR A 92 36.36 26.97 26.98
CA THR A 92 35.14 27.67 26.56
C THR A 92 34.27 27.97 27.76
N MET A 93 33.48 29.04 27.64
CA MET A 93 32.48 29.39 28.64
C MET A 93 31.31 30.11 27.97
N THR A 94 30.11 29.83 28.43
CA THR A 94 28.93 30.61 28.05
C THR A 94 29.03 32.00 28.68
N PRO A 95 28.92 33.09 27.91
CA PRO A 95 28.74 34.41 28.48
C PRO A 95 27.48 34.47 29.37
N PRO A 96 27.51 35.18 30.52
CA PRO A 96 26.32 35.35 31.35
C PRO A 96 25.14 35.91 30.54
N GLY A 97 23.94 35.33 30.68
CA GLY A 97 22.76 35.69 29.89
C GLY A 97 22.65 35.05 28.49
N GLU A 98 23.68 34.35 28.01
CA GLU A 98 23.72 33.80 26.64
C GLU A 98 23.70 32.26 26.59
N TYR A 99 23.14 31.61 27.62
CA TYR A 99 23.07 30.15 27.65
C TYR A 99 22.19 29.57 26.54
N ARG A 100 22.73 28.54 25.86
CA ARG A 100 22.01 27.70 24.89
C ARG A 100 22.02 26.26 25.36
N ASP A 101 20.88 25.59 25.21
CA ASP A 101 20.73 24.17 25.53
C ASP A 101 21.79 23.32 24.86
N GLY A 102 22.52 22.53 25.65
CA GLY A 102 23.55 21.61 25.15
C GLY A 102 24.90 22.25 24.85
N SER A 103 25.00 23.59 24.86
CA SER A 103 26.25 24.29 24.56
C SER A 103 27.22 24.33 25.76
N VAL A 104 28.52 24.33 25.46
CA VAL A 104 29.60 24.65 26.41
C VAL A 104 30.14 26.08 26.24
N GLY A 105 29.43 26.92 25.49
CA GLY A 105 29.78 28.31 25.23
C GLY A 105 30.78 28.52 24.09
N ILE A 106 31.42 29.68 24.12
CA ILE A 106 32.40 30.14 23.11
C ILE A 106 33.83 30.05 23.67
N PRO A 107 34.87 30.01 22.81
CA PRO A 107 36.26 30.07 23.27
C PRO A 107 36.54 31.29 24.17
N LEU A 108 37.31 31.08 25.23
CA LEU A 108 37.73 32.16 26.14
C LEU A 108 38.61 33.20 25.41
N PRO A 109 38.69 34.45 25.90
CA PRO A 109 39.52 35.49 25.27
C PRO A 109 40.97 35.04 25.13
N LEU A 110 41.55 35.18 23.93
CA LEU A 110 42.90 34.72 23.55
C LEU A 110 43.04 33.20 23.34
N MET A 111 41.96 32.41 23.44
CA MET A 111 41.96 31.01 23.04
C MET A 111 41.70 30.88 21.53
N ARG A 112 42.61 30.25 20.81
CA ARG A 112 42.42 29.88 19.40
C ARG A 112 41.94 28.44 19.30
N THR A 113 40.92 28.22 18.47
CA THR A 113 40.34 26.90 18.24
C THR A 113 40.33 26.56 16.75
N ARG A 114 40.57 25.30 16.41
CA ARG A 114 40.34 24.75 15.06
C ARG A 114 39.81 23.32 15.19
N PHE A 115 39.22 22.81 14.11
CA PHE A 115 38.73 21.44 14.07
C PHE A 115 39.62 20.56 13.20
N SER A 116 39.81 19.31 13.61
CA SER A 116 40.37 18.28 12.71
C SER A 116 39.32 17.81 11.70
N ASP A 117 39.74 17.05 10.69
CA ASP A 117 38.83 16.43 9.70
C ASP A 117 37.77 15.51 10.34
N LEU A 118 38.02 15.04 11.55
CA LEU A 118 37.10 14.19 12.34
C LEU A 118 36.23 14.99 13.31
N GLY A 119 36.34 16.32 13.33
CA GLY A 119 35.59 17.19 14.25
C GLY A 119 36.20 17.31 15.65
N GLU A 120 37.47 16.93 15.84
CA GLU A 120 38.17 17.12 17.11
C GLU A 120 38.52 18.59 17.32
N LEU A 121 38.27 19.12 18.52
CA LEU A 121 38.69 20.49 18.86
C LEU A 121 40.20 20.51 19.17
N HIS A 122 40.95 21.32 18.44
CA HIS A 122 42.35 21.65 18.75
C HIS A 122 42.41 23.05 19.31
N ILE A 123 43.20 23.25 20.36
CA ILE A 123 43.31 24.52 21.09
C ILE A 123 44.74 25.03 21.08
N SER A 124 44.91 26.35 21.08
CA SER A 124 46.22 27.02 21.22
C SER A 124 46.03 28.39 21.86
N GLY A 125 46.95 28.80 22.73
CA GLY A 125 46.93 30.12 23.36
C GLY A 125 47.55 30.10 24.75
N PRO A 126 47.50 31.23 25.47
CA PRO A 126 48.24 31.43 26.72
C PRO A 126 47.74 30.57 27.90
N TYR A 127 46.55 29.96 27.79
CA TYR A 127 46.02 29.06 28.82
C TYR A 127 46.51 27.62 28.67
N VAL A 128 47.19 27.27 27.58
CA VAL A 128 47.66 25.92 27.31
C VAL A 128 48.96 25.66 28.08
N ALA A 129 48.91 24.70 29.00
CA ALA A 129 50.06 24.29 29.81
C ALA A 129 50.93 23.27 29.06
N ARG A 130 52.22 23.25 29.38
CA ARG A 130 53.19 22.25 28.90
C ARG A 130 53.42 21.17 29.96
N TYR A 131 53.74 19.96 29.53
CA TYR A 131 54.19 18.90 30.43
C TYR A 131 55.63 19.19 30.89
N LEU A 132 55.97 18.78 32.11
CA LEU A 132 57.29 19.03 32.74
C LEU A 132 58.46 18.47 31.92
N ASP A 133 58.20 17.44 31.11
CA ASP A 133 59.20 16.76 30.28
C ASP A 133 59.30 17.32 28.84
N ASP A 134 58.52 18.36 28.50
CA ASP A 134 58.55 18.98 27.18
C ASP A 134 59.85 19.78 26.97
N ALA A 135 60.49 19.61 25.81
CA ALA A 135 61.75 20.29 25.48
C ALA A 135 61.60 21.83 25.47
N ALA A 136 62.63 22.52 25.96
CA ALA A 136 62.66 23.98 26.10
C ALA A 136 62.46 24.74 24.76
N ASP A 137 62.79 24.12 23.62
CA ASP A 137 62.72 24.71 22.28
C ASP A 137 61.37 24.52 21.55
N SER A 138 60.32 24.04 22.24
CA SER A 138 58.99 23.88 21.65
C SER A 138 58.29 25.22 21.35
N GLU A 139 57.52 25.28 20.26
CA GLU A 139 56.79 26.48 19.80
C GLU A 139 56.03 27.16 20.95
N PRO A 140 56.07 28.51 21.08
CA PRO A 140 55.52 29.23 22.24
C PRO A 140 54.06 28.91 22.60
N GLU A 141 53.23 28.52 21.63
CA GLU A 141 51.79 28.23 21.81
C GLU A 141 51.36 27.07 20.89
N PRO A 142 51.75 25.81 21.19
CA PRO A 142 51.49 24.69 20.30
C PRO A 142 49.98 24.40 20.23
N TRP A 143 49.53 23.88 19.09
CA TRP A 143 48.17 23.35 18.97
C TRP A 143 48.08 22.01 19.70
N VAL A 144 47.20 21.95 20.71
CA VAL A 144 46.97 20.76 21.52
C VAL A 144 45.61 20.15 21.14
N PRO A 145 45.55 18.86 20.76
CA PRO A 145 44.30 18.15 20.57
C PRO A 145 43.60 17.92 21.92
N THR A 146 42.30 18.22 22.01
CA THR A 146 41.53 18.02 23.27
C THR A 146 41.18 16.55 23.50
N GLY A 147 41.17 15.71 22.46
CA GLY A 147 40.64 14.36 22.51
C GLY A 147 39.12 14.28 22.57
N ASP A 148 38.42 15.41 22.42
CA ASP A 148 36.97 15.54 22.49
C ASP A 148 36.42 16.09 21.15
N LEU A 149 35.35 15.49 20.63
CA LEU A 149 34.69 15.92 19.39
C LEU A 149 33.66 16.99 19.68
N PHE A 150 33.60 18.00 18.82
CA PHE A 150 32.69 19.13 18.95
C PHE A 150 31.96 19.42 17.64
N VAL A 151 30.76 19.97 17.74
CA VAL A 151 30.02 20.57 16.62
C VAL A 151 29.95 22.08 16.85
N PRO A 152 30.46 22.91 15.92
CA PRO A 152 30.27 24.35 15.97
C PRO A 152 28.84 24.72 15.56
N GLN A 153 28.27 25.70 16.26
CA GLN A 153 26.99 26.32 15.93
C GLN A 153 27.22 27.63 15.16
N ASP A 154 26.22 28.11 14.42
CA ASP A 154 26.31 29.27 13.52
C ASP A 154 26.74 30.58 14.21
N ASP A 155 26.55 30.66 15.52
CA ASP A 155 26.83 31.82 16.38
C ASP A 155 28.12 31.67 17.20
N GLY A 156 28.94 30.65 16.90
CA GLY A 156 30.24 30.41 17.52
C GLY A 156 30.20 29.58 18.79
N HIS A 157 29.02 29.16 19.27
CA HIS A 157 28.92 28.23 20.38
C HIS A 157 29.34 26.81 19.99
N LEU A 158 29.90 26.08 20.95
CA LEU A 158 30.31 24.69 20.74
C LEU A 158 29.42 23.73 21.53
N GLU A 159 29.10 22.59 20.91
CA GLU A 159 28.44 21.44 21.55
C GLU A 159 29.38 20.23 21.54
N ILE A 160 29.53 19.58 22.69
CA ILE A 160 30.38 18.38 22.83
C ILE A 160 29.62 17.13 22.38
N VAL A 161 30.24 16.33 21.51
CA VAL A 161 29.65 15.09 20.96
C VAL A 161 30.06 13.88 21.79
N ASP A 162 31.35 13.54 21.81
CA ASP A 162 31.89 12.39 22.56
C ASP A 162 33.43 12.48 22.66
N ARG A 163 34.06 11.60 23.45
CA ARG A 163 35.53 11.48 23.52
C ARG A 163 36.04 10.56 22.43
N ILE A 164 37.12 10.93 21.74
CA ILE A 164 37.73 10.12 20.68
C ILE A 164 38.11 8.71 21.17
N LYS A 165 38.55 8.57 22.42
CA LYS A 165 38.94 7.28 23.00
C LYS A 165 37.76 6.34 23.31
N ASP A 166 36.53 6.85 23.31
CA ASP A 166 35.32 6.07 23.62
C ASP A 166 34.51 5.68 22.35
N ILE A 167 34.90 6.24 21.20
CA ILE A 167 34.37 5.89 19.87
C ILE A 167 35.04 4.60 19.37
N TYR A 168 34.27 3.74 18.72
CA TYR A 168 34.80 2.53 18.10
C TYR A 168 34.39 2.40 16.64
N LYS A 169 35.01 1.46 15.92
CA LYS A 169 34.63 1.10 14.55
C LYS A 169 34.00 -0.29 14.53
N ASN A 170 32.92 -0.45 13.77
CA ASN A 170 32.35 -1.78 13.53
C ASN A 170 33.20 -2.59 12.52
N SER A 171 32.85 -3.85 12.28
CA SER A 171 33.57 -4.73 11.32
C SER A 171 33.57 -4.21 9.87
N ARG A 172 32.70 -3.24 9.56
CA ARG A 172 32.57 -2.57 8.25
C ARG A 172 33.30 -1.24 8.18
N GLY A 173 34.08 -0.89 9.21
CA GLY A 173 34.88 0.33 9.27
C GLY A 173 34.09 1.62 9.53
N GLN A 174 32.79 1.52 9.81
CA GLN A 174 31.95 2.66 10.16
C GLN A 174 32.22 3.07 11.61
N THR A 175 32.22 4.37 11.88
CA THR A 175 32.54 4.95 13.19
C THR A 175 31.27 5.11 14.03
N ILE A 176 31.27 4.64 15.27
CA ILE A 176 30.12 4.67 16.17
C ILE A 176 30.51 5.38 17.47
N ALA A 177 29.72 6.41 17.83
CA ALA A 177 29.79 7.08 19.12
C ALA A 177 28.77 6.43 20.08
N PRO A 178 29.19 5.52 20.97
CA PRO A 178 28.24 4.76 21.77
C PRO A 178 27.46 5.63 22.77
N GLY A 179 28.04 6.74 23.24
CA GLY A 179 27.35 7.68 24.11
C GLY A 179 26.06 8.23 23.50
N ARG A 180 26.04 8.44 22.17
CA ARG A 180 24.85 8.92 21.43
C ARG A 180 23.69 7.94 21.50
N VAL A 181 23.98 6.65 21.40
CA VAL A 181 22.95 5.59 21.47
C VAL A 181 22.52 5.36 22.92
N GLU A 182 23.47 5.33 23.85
CA GLU A 182 23.21 5.09 25.29
C GLU A 182 22.32 6.18 25.90
N GLN A 183 22.50 7.44 25.49
CA GLN A 183 21.69 8.56 25.97
C GLN A 183 20.19 8.41 25.68
N LYS A 184 19.79 7.64 24.66
CA LYS A 184 18.37 7.39 24.37
C LYS A 184 17.66 6.54 25.42
N PHE A 185 18.41 5.88 26.30
CA PHE A 185 17.87 5.01 27.35
C PHE A 185 17.99 5.61 28.76
N VAL A 186 18.48 6.86 28.87
CA VAL A 186 18.51 7.60 30.14
C VAL A 186 17.09 8.01 30.51
N ASP A 187 16.75 7.93 31.80
CA ASP A 187 15.43 8.25 32.37
C ASP A 187 14.25 7.41 31.82
N VAL A 188 14.52 6.30 31.13
CA VAL A 188 13.49 5.37 30.69
C VAL A 188 13.08 4.45 31.86
N PRO A 189 11.76 4.35 32.18
CA PRO A 189 11.29 3.50 33.27
C PRO A 189 11.79 2.05 33.16
N GLY A 190 12.14 1.46 34.30
CA GLY A 190 12.70 0.10 34.40
C GLY A 190 14.15 -0.06 33.92
N ILE A 191 14.83 0.99 33.44
CA ILE A 191 16.25 0.95 33.06
C ILE A 191 17.09 1.69 34.08
N LYS A 192 18.02 0.98 34.73
CA LYS A 192 19.01 1.59 35.62
C LYS A 192 20.18 2.17 34.83
N ARG A 193 20.74 1.37 33.92
CA ARG A 193 21.89 1.71 33.06
C ARG A 193 21.89 0.88 31.80
N VAL A 194 22.50 1.40 30.74
CA VAL A 194 22.78 0.64 29.51
C VAL A 194 24.26 0.72 29.13
N PHE A 195 24.72 -0.28 28.38
CA PHE A 195 26.05 -0.29 27.77
C PHE A 195 25.97 -0.80 26.33
N LEU A 196 26.45 -0.02 25.37
CA LEU A 196 26.53 -0.39 23.96
C LEU A 196 27.85 -1.11 23.67
N ALA A 197 27.75 -2.30 23.10
CA ALA A 197 28.87 -3.10 22.64
C ALA A 197 28.77 -3.30 21.12
N GLY A 198 29.80 -2.93 20.36
CA GLY A 198 29.87 -3.16 18.92
C GLY A 198 31.26 -3.02 18.30
N ASP A 199 32.29 -2.83 19.12
CA ASP A 199 33.67 -2.62 18.66
C ASP A 199 34.20 -3.85 17.92
N GLY A 200 34.54 -3.66 16.64
CA GLY A 200 34.96 -4.74 15.73
C GLY A 200 33.88 -5.79 15.43
N ARG A 201 32.59 -5.49 15.65
CA ARG A 201 31.46 -6.43 15.45
C ARG A 201 30.59 -6.06 14.25
N ASP A 202 29.77 -7.02 13.79
CA ASP A 202 28.89 -6.84 12.63
C ASP A 202 27.69 -5.91 12.86
N TYR A 203 27.30 -5.73 14.12
CA TYR A 203 26.20 -4.87 14.54
C TYR A 203 26.39 -4.44 16.00
N ASN A 204 25.58 -3.50 16.48
CA ASN A 204 25.61 -3.09 17.89
C ASN A 204 24.64 -3.96 18.72
N ALA A 205 25.10 -4.35 19.91
CA ALA A 205 24.31 -5.05 20.91
C ALA A 205 24.27 -4.25 22.21
N LEU A 206 23.13 -4.26 22.89
CA LEU A 206 22.89 -3.47 24.11
C LEU A 206 22.85 -4.37 25.35
N LEU A 207 23.62 -4.03 26.38
CA LEU A 207 23.47 -4.60 27.71
C LEU A 207 22.60 -3.65 28.53
N ILE A 208 21.54 -4.18 29.15
CA ILE A 208 20.58 -3.41 29.95
C ILE A 208 20.67 -3.89 31.39
N VAL A 209 20.94 -2.99 32.33
CA VAL A 209 20.79 -3.24 33.77
C VAL A 209 19.36 -2.84 34.15
N PRO A 210 18.45 -3.79 34.42
CA PRO A 210 17.08 -3.47 34.79
C PRO A 210 17.05 -2.86 36.20
N ASP A 211 16.18 -1.85 36.39
CA ASP A 211 15.86 -1.34 37.72
C ASP A 211 14.69 -2.11 38.31
N LEU A 212 15.00 -3.23 38.99
CA LEU A 212 13.98 -4.08 39.63
C LEU A 212 13.23 -3.40 40.78
N SER A 213 13.68 -2.21 41.23
CA SER A 213 12.96 -1.42 42.23
C SER A 213 11.90 -0.50 41.63
N ASP A 214 11.91 -0.31 40.31
CA ASP A 214 10.91 0.46 39.58
C ASP A 214 9.54 -0.27 39.61
N PRO A 215 8.45 0.38 40.04
CA PRO A 215 7.10 -0.20 40.06
C PRO A 215 6.66 -0.78 38.72
N VAL A 216 7.15 -0.24 37.59
CA VAL A 216 6.85 -0.73 36.25
C VAL A 216 7.32 -2.18 36.04
N LEU A 217 8.36 -2.60 36.75
CA LEU A 217 8.87 -3.97 36.69
C LEU A 217 8.33 -4.89 37.79
N GLY A 218 7.51 -4.38 38.72
CA GLY A 218 7.01 -5.12 39.88
C GLY A 218 6.21 -6.39 39.54
N GLY A 219 5.61 -6.45 38.36
CA GLY A 219 4.86 -7.63 37.87
C GLY A 219 5.71 -8.74 37.24
N PHE A 220 7.03 -8.56 37.13
CA PHE A 220 7.91 -9.46 36.36
C PHE A 220 8.99 -10.19 37.18
N SER A 221 8.97 -10.05 38.51
CA SER A 221 10.11 -10.35 39.40
C SER A 221 10.53 -11.83 39.53
N SER A 222 9.78 -12.78 38.97
CA SER A 222 10.03 -14.22 39.13
C SER A 222 10.48 -14.96 37.86
N ALA A 223 10.63 -14.29 36.71
CA ALA A 223 10.96 -14.93 35.43
C ALA A 223 12.47 -14.83 35.08
N PRO A 224 13.06 -15.82 34.37
CA PRO A 224 14.44 -15.72 33.89
C PRO A 224 14.64 -14.51 32.97
N LEU A 225 15.59 -13.62 33.28
CA LEU A 225 15.75 -12.33 32.59
C LEU A 225 16.06 -12.45 31.08
N ASN A 226 16.75 -13.51 30.64
CA ASN A 226 17.22 -13.65 29.26
C ASN A 226 16.46 -14.70 28.43
N ASP A 227 15.37 -15.27 28.94
CA ASP A 227 14.51 -16.14 28.15
C ASP A 227 13.74 -15.31 27.08
N PRO A 228 13.83 -15.67 25.78
CA PRO A 228 13.23 -14.92 24.67
C PRO A 228 11.76 -14.53 24.84
N ASP A 229 10.98 -15.38 25.50
CA ASP A 229 9.52 -15.33 25.53
C ASP A 229 8.96 -14.74 26.85
N THR A 230 9.83 -14.22 27.71
CA THR A 230 9.41 -13.63 28.98
C THR A 230 8.78 -12.24 28.82
N PRO A 231 7.75 -11.91 29.62
CA PRO A 231 7.10 -10.60 29.58
C PRO A 231 8.08 -9.43 29.79
N ILE A 232 9.06 -9.59 30.68
CA ILE A 232 10.10 -8.58 30.94
C ILE A 232 10.96 -8.29 29.71
N ARG A 233 11.35 -9.34 28.98
CA ARG A 233 12.16 -9.19 27.77
C ARG A 233 11.35 -8.57 26.63
N ASN A 234 10.05 -8.85 26.54
CA ASN A 234 9.14 -8.21 25.59
C ASN A 234 8.98 -6.70 25.88
N TYR A 235 8.88 -6.31 27.16
CA TYR A 235 8.85 -4.92 27.57
C TYR A 235 10.08 -4.14 27.09
N PHE A 236 11.29 -4.64 27.40
CA PHE A 236 12.54 -3.99 26.93
C PHE A 236 12.69 -4.02 25.41
N ARG A 237 12.17 -5.04 24.71
CA ARG A 237 12.18 -5.10 23.24
C ARG A 237 11.41 -3.94 22.62
N GLN A 238 10.27 -3.56 23.18
CA GLN A 238 9.48 -2.42 22.68
C GLN A 238 10.25 -1.10 22.85
N ILE A 239 10.93 -0.91 23.98
CA ILE A 239 11.78 0.26 24.26
C ILE A 239 12.93 0.35 23.24
N VAL A 240 13.66 -0.74 23.02
CA VAL A 240 14.77 -0.79 22.05
C VAL A 240 14.28 -0.51 20.63
N THR A 241 13.11 -1.03 20.27
CA THR A 241 12.50 -0.79 18.95
C THR A 241 12.15 0.68 18.75
N ALA A 242 11.63 1.35 19.79
CA ALA A 242 11.33 2.78 19.74
C ALA A 242 12.61 3.62 19.58
N ALA A 243 13.65 3.34 20.38
CA ALA A 243 14.93 4.05 20.33
C ALA A 243 15.63 3.94 18.95
N ASN A 244 15.47 2.80 18.27
CA ASN A 244 16.07 2.55 16.94
C ASN A 244 15.48 3.40 15.81
N LYS A 245 14.29 3.99 15.96
CA LYS A 245 13.64 4.76 14.88
C LYS A 245 14.44 6.01 14.50
N ASP A 246 15.12 6.63 15.46
CA ASP A 246 15.87 7.87 15.26
C ASP A 246 17.38 7.64 15.04
N LEU A 247 17.82 6.38 14.88
CA LEU A 247 19.22 6.02 14.69
C LEU A 247 19.51 5.66 13.24
N ALA A 248 20.70 6.04 12.75
CA ALA A 248 21.17 5.60 11.44
C ALA A 248 21.29 4.06 11.42
N PRO A 249 21.10 3.40 10.26
CA PRO A 249 21.09 1.93 10.17
C PRO A 249 22.27 1.23 10.84
N TYR A 250 23.46 1.84 10.81
CA TYR A 250 24.70 1.30 11.39
C TYR A 250 24.88 1.61 12.89
N GLU A 251 24.07 2.52 13.46
CA GLU A 251 24.05 2.86 14.90
C GLU A 251 22.99 2.05 15.66
N ARG A 252 22.03 1.44 14.95
CA ARG A 252 20.90 0.71 15.54
C ARG A 252 21.35 -0.48 16.39
N VAL A 253 20.63 -0.70 17.48
CA VAL A 253 20.76 -1.88 18.34
C VAL A 253 20.04 -3.05 17.68
N VAL A 254 20.78 -4.09 17.32
CA VAL A 254 20.22 -5.28 16.67
C VAL A 254 19.84 -6.37 17.68
N ASN A 255 20.53 -6.41 18.82
CA ASN A 255 20.28 -7.41 19.86
C ASN A 255 20.54 -6.84 21.27
N PHE A 256 19.96 -7.43 22.32
CA PHE A 256 20.20 -7.00 23.69
C PHE A 256 20.12 -8.14 24.72
N ALA A 257 20.78 -7.95 25.85
CA ALA A 257 20.73 -8.82 27.04
C ALA A 257 20.33 -8.01 28.28
N LEU A 258 19.59 -8.64 29.18
CA LEU A 258 19.31 -8.11 30.52
C LEU A 258 20.38 -8.64 31.48
N LEU A 259 21.02 -7.75 32.22
CA LEU A 259 22.08 -8.10 33.17
C LEU A 259 21.49 -8.41 34.55
N GLU A 260 22.00 -9.45 35.19
CA GLU A 260 21.62 -9.84 36.56
C GLU A 260 22.24 -8.95 37.64
N ARG A 261 23.27 -8.16 37.27
CA ARG A 261 23.96 -7.22 38.16
C ARG A 261 24.28 -5.92 37.45
N ASP A 262 24.44 -4.87 38.25
CA ASP A 262 24.95 -3.56 37.80
C ASP A 262 26.47 -3.57 37.61
N PHE A 263 27.00 -2.48 37.03
CA PHE A 263 28.42 -2.21 36.92
C PHE A 263 29.01 -1.81 38.27
N SER A 264 30.20 -2.31 38.58
CA SER A 264 30.84 -2.19 39.90
C SER A 264 32.14 -1.38 39.85
N ALA A 265 32.31 -0.44 40.78
CA ALA A 265 33.57 0.26 40.98
C ALA A 265 34.69 -0.69 41.45
N ASP A 266 34.36 -1.67 42.30
CA ASP A 266 35.31 -2.66 42.83
C ASP A 266 35.86 -3.58 41.73
N ARG A 267 35.10 -3.77 40.65
CA ARG A 267 35.52 -4.55 39.47
C ARG A 267 36.17 -3.69 38.39
N GLU A 268 36.50 -2.44 38.72
CA GLU A 268 37.06 -1.46 37.80
C GLU A 268 36.18 -1.18 36.57
N GLU A 269 34.86 -1.40 36.66
CA GLU A 269 33.92 -1.16 35.56
C GLU A 269 33.45 0.31 35.54
N LEU A 270 33.51 0.98 36.68
CA LEU A 270 33.18 2.40 36.86
C LEU A 270 34.39 3.17 37.40
N THR A 271 34.52 4.45 36.99
CA THR A 271 35.48 5.37 37.62
C THR A 271 34.98 5.84 38.99
N ALA A 272 35.85 6.50 39.77
CA ALA A 272 35.44 7.14 41.03
C ALA A 272 34.34 8.21 40.85
N LYS A 273 34.13 8.71 39.63
CA LYS A 273 33.05 9.64 39.26
C LYS A 273 31.80 8.93 38.71
N GLY A 274 31.78 7.59 38.69
CA GLY A 274 30.65 6.79 38.19
C GLY A 274 30.56 6.67 36.67
N THR A 275 31.60 7.07 35.91
CA THR A 275 31.64 6.95 34.45
C THR A 275 32.17 5.58 34.01
N TYR A 276 31.81 5.13 32.81
CA TYR A 276 32.15 3.79 32.32
C TYR A 276 33.64 3.63 31.99
N ARG A 277 34.25 2.54 32.48
CA ARG A 277 35.52 2.01 31.98
C ARG A 277 35.21 0.95 30.93
N ARG A 278 34.95 1.39 29.68
CA ARG A 278 34.37 0.56 28.61
C ARG A 278 35.16 -0.73 28.33
N LYS A 279 36.50 -0.66 28.31
CA LYS A 279 37.37 -1.84 28.12
C LYS A 279 37.19 -2.88 29.23
N ALA A 280 37.13 -2.44 30.48
CA ALA A 280 36.92 -3.32 31.63
C ALA A 280 35.53 -3.96 31.61
N ILE A 281 34.48 -3.18 31.26
CA ILE A 281 33.12 -3.71 31.09
C ILE A 281 33.09 -4.78 29.98
N GLN A 282 33.68 -4.51 28.81
CA GLN A 282 33.71 -5.47 27.71
C GLN A 282 34.42 -6.78 28.09
N GLN A 283 35.51 -6.70 28.86
CA GLN A 283 36.25 -7.87 29.34
C GLN A 283 35.42 -8.65 30.37
N ASN A 284 34.87 -7.98 31.38
CA ASN A 284 34.12 -8.61 32.46
C ASN A 284 32.78 -9.21 32.01
N PHE A 285 32.17 -8.66 30.95
CA PHE A 285 30.92 -9.16 30.35
C PHE A 285 31.13 -9.89 29.03
N ALA A 286 32.36 -10.27 28.68
CA ALA A 286 32.68 -10.97 27.44
C ALA A 286 31.85 -12.24 27.18
N PRO A 287 31.48 -13.07 28.17
CA PRO A 287 30.58 -14.22 27.95
C PRO A 287 29.19 -13.80 27.46
N VAL A 288 28.58 -12.80 28.09
CA VAL A 288 27.24 -12.28 27.74
C VAL A 288 27.27 -11.65 26.35
N ILE A 289 28.30 -10.84 26.07
CA ILE A 289 28.49 -10.21 24.77
C ILE A 289 28.67 -11.26 23.66
N ARG A 290 29.47 -12.32 23.90
CA ARG A 290 29.66 -13.39 22.90
C ARG A 290 28.35 -14.08 22.52
N GLU A 291 27.47 -14.34 23.48
CA GLU A 291 26.18 -14.98 23.21
C GLU A 291 25.27 -14.10 22.34
N LEU A 292 25.34 -12.78 22.50
CA LEU A 292 24.59 -11.83 21.67
C LEU A 292 24.98 -11.87 20.20
N TYR A 293 26.20 -12.32 19.87
CA TYR A 293 26.74 -12.43 18.50
C TYR A 293 26.70 -13.85 17.92
N ARG A 294 26.18 -14.84 18.66
CA ARG A 294 26.06 -16.21 18.16
C ARG A 294 24.94 -16.30 17.10
N ARG A 295 25.21 -16.91 15.95
CA ARG A 295 24.19 -17.12 14.89
C ARG A 295 23.03 -17.94 15.48
N ARG A 296 21.81 -17.39 15.43
CA ARG A 296 20.60 -17.99 16.03
C ARG A 296 20.04 -19.20 15.27
N PHE A 297 20.68 -19.59 14.18
CA PHE A 297 20.26 -20.69 13.31
C PHE A 297 21.47 -21.47 12.81
N VAL A 298 21.21 -22.71 12.42
CA VAL A 298 22.10 -23.61 11.68
C VAL A 298 21.67 -23.58 10.22
N GLU A 299 22.62 -23.55 9.30
CA GLU A 299 22.37 -23.62 7.86
C GLU A 299 22.77 -25.00 7.34
N LEU A 300 21.84 -25.68 6.69
CA LEU A 300 22.08 -26.95 6.02
C LEU A 300 21.73 -26.80 4.54
N ARG A 301 22.50 -27.43 3.66
CA ARG A 301 22.27 -27.38 2.21
C ARG A 301 21.54 -28.63 1.75
N VAL A 302 20.42 -28.46 1.05
CA VAL A 302 19.62 -29.52 0.43
C VAL A 302 19.52 -29.20 -1.05
N GLY A 303 20.27 -29.91 -1.89
CA GLY A 303 20.37 -29.60 -3.32
C GLY A 303 20.81 -28.15 -3.58
N GLU A 304 19.95 -27.38 -4.27
CA GLU A 304 20.18 -25.97 -4.57
C GLU A 304 19.76 -25.01 -3.43
N TRP A 305 18.95 -25.47 -2.47
CA TRP A 305 18.39 -24.63 -1.41
C TRP A 305 19.26 -24.60 -0.16
N LEU A 306 19.31 -23.43 0.47
CA LEU A 306 19.89 -23.23 1.79
C LEU A 306 18.78 -23.24 2.85
N VAL A 307 18.75 -24.26 3.70
CA VAL A 307 17.73 -24.41 4.74
C VAL A 307 18.25 -23.85 6.07
N ARG A 308 17.52 -22.87 6.64
CA ARG A 308 17.82 -22.27 7.94
C ARG A 308 16.98 -22.91 9.03
N LEU A 309 17.65 -23.57 9.97
CA LEU A 309 17.05 -24.18 11.15
C LEU A 309 17.35 -23.31 12.38
N PRO A 310 16.36 -22.69 13.02
CA PRO A 310 16.62 -21.88 14.20
C PRO A 310 17.05 -22.76 15.39
N ARG A 311 17.94 -22.25 16.25
CA ARG A 311 18.44 -22.98 17.43
C ARG A 311 17.35 -23.42 18.41
N TRP A 312 16.23 -22.70 18.47
CA TRP A 312 15.08 -23.11 19.29
C TRP A 312 14.43 -24.41 18.81
N LEU A 313 14.54 -24.74 17.51
CA LEU A 313 13.98 -25.98 16.96
C LEU A 313 14.68 -27.19 17.55
N PHE A 314 16.02 -27.16 17.62
CA PHE A 314 16.82 -28.22 18.26
C PHE A 314 16.48 -28.37 19.74
N ARG A 315 16.40 -27.24 20.46
CA ARG A 315 16.01 -27.21 21.88
C ARG A 315 14.65 -27.86 22.12
N ASP A 316 13.65 -27.48 21.33
CA ASP A 316 12.27 -27.96 21.50
C ASP A 316 12.09 -29.41 21.01
N LEU A 317 12.93 -29.88 20.08
CA LEU A 317 13.02 -31.30 19.70
C LEU A 317 13.87 -32.13 20.66
N THR A 318 14.60 -31.51 21.59
CA THR A 318 15.62 -32.14 22.44
C THR A 318 16.77 -32.82 21.68
N GLU A 319 17.08 -32.32 20.48
CA GLU A 319 18.13 -32.85 19.59
C GLU A 319 19.37 -31.95 19.58
N LEU A 320 20.54 -32.49 19.24
CA LEU A 320 21.76 -31.72 19.02
C LEU A 320 21.80 -31.13 17.60
N GLU A 321 22.60 -30.07 17.40
CA GLU A 321 22.82 -29.48 16.07
C GLU A 321 23.40 -30.50 15.06
N SER A 322 24.06 -31.56 15.54
CA SER A 322 24.63 -32.65 14.72
C SER A 322 23.65 -33.78 14.38
N ASP A 323 22.49 -33.82 15.04
CA ASP A 323 21.53 -34.93 14.94
C ASP A 323 20.60 -34.77 13.74
N ILE A 324 20.33 -33.52 13.36
CA ILE A 324 19.64 -33.19 12.10
C ILE A 324 20.68 -33.02 11.00
N VAL A 325 20.60 -33.86 9.97
CA VAL A 325 21.47 -33.80 8.79
C VAL A 325 20.67 -33.54 7.52
N ALA A 326 21.33 -33.03 6.50
CA ALA A 326 20.77 -32.83 5.17
C ALA A 326 21.39 -33.79 4.15
N ASP A 327 20.57 -34.25 3.22
CA ASP A 327 20.99 -34.90 1.98
C ASP A 327 20.27 -34.26 0.78
N ASP A 328 20.49 -34.77 -0.44
CA ASP A 328 19.90 -34.21 -1.66
C ASP A 328 18.37 -34.27 -1.70
N GLY A 329 17.74 -35.10 -0.85
CA GLY A 329 16.29 -35.29 -0.82
C GLY A 329 15.58 -34.68 0.38
N GLY A 330 16.27 -33.98 1.29
CA GLY A 330 15.64 -33.34 2.45
C GLY A 330 16.47 -33.32 3.73
N LEU A 331 15.76 -33.17 4.85
CA LEU A 331 16.33 -33.22 6.20
C LEU A 331 15.99 -34.55 6.87
N LEU A 332 16.95 -35.11 7.59
CA LEU A 332 16.81 -36.34 8.38
C LEU A 332 17.19 -36.06 9.84
N ASP A 333 16.26 -36.38 10.74
CA ASP A 333 16.48 -36.40 12.18
C ASP A 333 16.96 -37.80 12.57
N LYS A 334 18.27 -37.98 12.81
CA LYS A 334 18.90 -39.31 12.98
C LYS A 334 18.34 -40.10 14.17
N PRO A 335 18.13 -39.52 15.36
CA PRO A 335 17.68 -40.28 16.53
C PRO A 335 16.26 -40.83 16.39
N THR A 336 15.37 -40.08 15.74
CA THR A 336 13.97 -40.49 15.55
C THR A 336 13.68 -41.16 14.21
N GLY A 337 14.58 -41.01 13.24
CA GLY A 337 14.39 -41.48 11.86
C GLY A 337 13.41 -40.65 11.03
N ARG A 338 12.89 -39.53 11.57
CA ARG A 338 11.93 -38.67 10.88
C ARG A 338 12.60 -37.93 9.73
N ARG A 339 11.91 -37.83 8.60
CA ARG A 339 12.41 -37.19 7.39
C ARG A 339 11.45 -36.10 6.90
N LEU A 340 12.00 -34.95 6.53
CA LEU A 340 11.28 -33.89 5.84
C LEU A 340 11.82 -33.75 4.42
N GLU A 341 11.03 -34.17 3.43
CA GLU A 341 11.40 -34.05 2.03
C GLU A 341 11.41 -32.58 1.59
N ILE A 342 12.45 -32.20 0.82
CA ILE A 342 12.55 -30.89 0.18
C ILE A 342 12.97 -31.11 -1.27
N ARG A 343 12.18 -30.63 -2.22
CA ARG A 343 12.43 -30.75 -3.66
C ARG A 343 11.80 -29.60 -4.45
N ALA A 344 12.14 -29.49 -5.72
CA ALA A 344 11.57 -28.48 -6.61
C ALA A 344 10.04 -28.62 -6.67
N GLY A 345 9.34 -27.49 -6.64
CA GLY A 345 7.88 -27.45 -6.77
C GLY A 345 7.41 -27.64 -8.20
N SER A 346 6.09 -27.73 -8.36
CA SER A 346 5.45 -27.95 -9.65
C SER A 346 5.49 -26.74 -10.60
N GLU A 347 5.79 -25.55 -10.09
CA GLU A 347 5.89 -24.30 -10.86
C GLU A 347 7.23 -23.59 -10.59
N PRO A 348 7.76 -22.80 -11.53
CA PRO A 348 8.96 -21.99 -11.30
C PRO A 348 8.77 -21.05 -10.09
N GLY A 349 9.78 -20.98 -9.21
CA GLY A 349 9.72 -20.19 -7.97
C GLY A 349 8.98 -20.87 -6.82
N TYR A 350 8.46 -22.10 -7.02
CA TYR A 350 7.88 -22.90 -5.95
C TYR A 350 8.84 -24.01 -5.49
N VAL A 351 8.81 -24.29 -4.19
CA VAL A 351 9.55 -25.38 -3.54
C VAL A 351 8.57 -26.25 -2.77
N ARG A 352 8.67 -27.56 -2.91
CA ARG A 352 7.91 -28.53 -2.12
C ARG A 352 8.67 -28.83 -0.83
N VAL A 353 8.04 -28.57 0.31
CA VAL A 353 8.55 -28.90 1.64
C VAL A 353 7.52 -29.80 2.30
N GLY A 354 7.82 -31.09 2.44
CA GLY A 354 6.84 -32.09 2.88
C GLY A 354 5.68 -32.23 1.89
N ASP A 355 4.46 -31.95 2.36
CA ASP A 355 3.23 -32.28 1.63
C ASP A 355 2.67 -31.11 0.78
N LEU A 356 3.24 -29.91 0.92
CA LEU A 356 2.77 -28.67 0.28
C LEU A 356 3.89 -27.98 -0.50
N GLU A 357 3.50 -27.14 -1.46
CA GLU A 357 4.39 -26.29 -2.23
C GLU A 357 4.28 -24.82 -1.81
N TYR A 358 5.43 -24.15 -1.71
CA TYR A 358 5.59 -22.79 -1.20
C TYR A 358 6.24 -21.93 -2.27
N GLY A 359 5.65 -20.77 -2.58
CA GLY A 359 6.30 -19.77 -3.43
C GLY A 359 7.32 -19.00 -2.60
N ILE A 360 8.61 -19.09 -2.97
CA ILE A 360 9.73 -18.49 -2.25
C ILE A 360 10.55 -17.63 -3.22
N ASP A 361 10.77 -16.38 -2.88
CA ASP A 361 11.46 -15.41 -3.75
C ASP A 361 12.99 -15.54 -3.73
N THR A 362 13.53 -16.45 -2.90
CA THR A 362 14.97 -16.64 -2.69
C THR A 362 15.32 -18.13 -2.60
N ASP A 363 16.60 -18.47 -2.78
CA ASP A 363 17.09 -19.85 -2.63
C ASP A 363 17.20 -20.29 -1.15
N THR A 364 16.67 -19.50 -0.21
CA THR A 364 16.74 -19.77 1.23
C THR A 364 15.38 -20.18 1.78
N ILE A 365 15.32 -21.35 2.40
CA ILE A 365 14.14 -21.88 3.09
C ILE A 365 14.29 -21.62 4.60
N ASP A 366 13.49 -20.72 5.15
CA ASP A 366 13.43 -20.50 6.59
C ASP A 366 12.44 -21.49 7.24
N LEU A 367 12.96 -22.62 7.74
CA LEU A 367 12.16 -23.64 8.41
C LEU A 367 11.53 -23.10 9.70
N GLY A 368 12.16 -22.11 10.32
CA GLY A 368 11.64 -21.42 11.50
C GLY A 368 10.39 -20.61 11.19
N LEU A 369 10.35 -19.93 10.05
CA LEU A 369 9.15 -19.24 9.56
C LEU A 369 8.03 -20.23 9.23
N LEU A 370 8.35 -21.28 8.45
CA LEU A 370 7.36 -22.30 8.07
C LEU A 370 6.71 -22.93 9.30
N ALA A 371 7.50 -23.33 10.30
CA ALA A 371 6.99 -23.97 11.52
C ALA A 371 6.28 -23.00 12.49
N ARG A 372 6.57 -21.70 12.46
CA ARG A 372 5.94 -20.73 13.39
C ARG A 372 4.63 -20.15 12.88
N GLN A 373 4.41 -20.09 11.57
CA GLN A 373 3.27 -19.39 11.00
C GLN A 373 2.14 -20.36 10.58
N PRO A 374 0.95 -20.35 11.22
CA PRO A 374 -0.16 -21.25 10.89
C PRO A 374 -0.59 -21.24 9.41
N LEU A 375 -0.48 -20.10 8.72
CA LEU A 375 -0.78 -20.03 7.28
C LEU A 375 0.13 -20.93 6.42
N LEU A 376 1.31 -21.30 6.92
CA LEU A 376 2.32 -22.06 6.20
C LEU A 376 2.35 -23.54 6.59
N TRP A 377 2.25 -23.89 7.87
CA TRP A 377 2.37 -25.30 8.30
C TRP A 377 1.06 -26.09 8.39
N VAL A 378 -0.10 -25.43 8.56
CA VAL A 378 -1.37 -26.16 8.69
C VAL A 378 -1.63 -26.97 7.41
N SER A 379 -2.12 -28.20 7.51
CA SER A 379 -2.27 -29.15 6.40
C SER A 379 -0.96 -29.70 5.81
N ASN A 380 0.21 -29.40 6.38
CA ASN A 380 1.48 -30.05 6.06
C ASN A 380 1.86 -31.01 7.20
N ALA A 381 1.43 -32.26 7.09
CA ALA A 381 1.63 -33.24 8.14
C ALA A 381 3.10 -33.64 8.28
N SER A 382 3.83 -33.76 7.17
CA SER A 382 5.27 -34.06 7.15
C SER A 382 6.07 -32.97 7.90
N LEU A 383 5.72 -31.70 7.73
CA LEU A 383 6.34 -30.60 8.47
C LEU A 383 6.00 -30.65 9.97
N VAL A 384 4.74 -30.93 10.32
CA VAL A 384 4.30 -31.07 11.71
C VAL A 384 4.96 -32.27 12.41
N ALA A 385 5.13 -33.38 11.70
CA ALA A 385 5.83 -34.55 12.22
C ALA A 385 7.31 -34.24 12.47
N PHE A 386 7.94 -33.47 11.59
CA PHE A 386 9.37 -33.15 11.69
C PHE A 386 9.67 -32.03 12.71
N ALA A 387 8.94 -30.91 12.69
CA ALA A 387 9.26 -29.70 13.44
C ALA A 387 8.19 -29.36 14.51
N PRO A 388 8.58 -28.71 15.63
CA PRO A 388 7.62 -28.24 16.62
C PRO A 388 6.90 -26.98 16.11
N CYS A 389 5.75 -27.17 15.47
CA CYS A 389 4.95 -26.09 14.89
C CYS A 389 4.23 -25.26 15.96
N LYS A 390 4.15 -23.93 15.75
CA LYS A 390 3.66 -22.95 16.74
C LYS A 390 2.55 -22.05 16.19
N ASP A 391 1.92 -21.32 17.10
CA ASP A 391 0.86 -20.33 16.81
C ASP A 391 1.40 -18.89 16.71
N GLY A 392 2.26 -18.64 15.73
CA GLY A 392 2.97 -17.36 15.54
C GLY A 392 2.32 -16.42 14.53
N TRP A 393 1.09 -15.96 14.78
CA TRP A 393 0.40 -14.99 13.92
C TRP A 393 1.08 -13.62 13.81
N ASP A 394 2.00 -13.31 14.73
CA ASP A 394 2.79 -12.08 14.77
C ASP A 394 3.98 -12.08 13.80
N VAL A 395 4.30 -13.24 13.21
CA VAL A 395 5.43 -13.38 12.29
C VAL A 395 5.03 -13.01 10.86
N SER A 396 5.75 -12.06 10.25
CA SER A 396 5.50 -11.67 8.86
C SER A 396 5.82 -12.79 7.86
N VAL A 397 5.08 -12.82 6.75
CA VAL A 397 5.22 -13.78 5.64
C VAL A 397 5.79 -13.16 4.37
N ASP A 398 6.42 -11.99 4.46
CA ASP A 398 6.86 -11.22 3.27
C ASP A 398 7.83 -12.01 2.35
N SER A 399 8.55 -12.99 2.88
CA SER A 399 9.50 -13.81 2.12
C SER A 399 8.94 -15.13 1.57
N VAL A 400 7.71 -15.51 1.94
CA VAL A 400 7.07 -16.77 1.53
C VAL A 400 5.58 -16.54 1.30
N SER A 401 5.08 -16.91 0.13
CA SER A 401 3.65 -16.80 -0.17
C SER A 401 2.79 -17.56 0.85
N ALA A 402 1.85 -16.85 1.48
CA ALA A 402 0.81 -17.47 2.31
C ALA A 402 -0.20 -18.33 1.49
N ARG A 403 -0.16 -18.22 0.15
CA ARG A 403 -0.87 -19.13 -0.76
C ARG A 403 0.04 -20.30 -1.10
N VAL A 404 -0.09 -21.34 -0.29
CA VAL A 404 0.52 -22.65 -0.53
C VAL A 404 -0.28 -23.43 -1.57
N LEU A 405 0.35 -24.37 -2.27
CA LEU A 405 -0.30 -25.19 -3.29
C LEU A 405 -0.25 -26.67 -2.91
N LEU A 406 -1.27 -27.41 -3.34
CA LEU A 406 -1.22 -28.87 -3.38
C LEU A 406 -0.34 -29.29 -4.58
N PRO A 407 0.59 -30.24 -4.42
CA PRO A 407 1.35 -30.78 -5.55
C PRO A 407 0.43 -31.50 -6.54
N TRP A 408 0.85 -31.67 -7.79
CA TRP A 408 0.08 -32.40 -8.82
C TRP A 408 -0.08 -33.90 -8.51
N ASP A 409 0.83 -34.46 -7.73
CA ASP A 409 0.88 -35.85 -7.29
C ASP A 409 0.65 -35.98 -5.76
N PRO A 410 -0.48 -35.51 -5.21
CA PRO A 410 -0.69 -35.56 -3.77
C PRO A 410 -0.88 -37.02 -3.32
N PRO A 411 -0.40 -37.40 -2.13
CA PRO A 411 -0.65 -38.73 -1.58
C PRO A 411 -2.15 -39.04 -1.51
N THR A 412 -2.49 -40.32 -1.67
CA THR A 412 -3.88 -40.82 -1.76
C THR A 412 -4.51 -41.17 -0.41
N CYS A 413 -3.79 -40.96 0.68
CA CYS A 413 -4.28 -41.16 2.05
C CYS A 413 -3.95 -39.92 2.90
N ALA A 414 -4.85 -39.58 3.81
CA ALA A 414 -4.57 -38.57 4.83
C ALA A 414 -3.35 -39.01 5.66
N PRO A 415 -2.31 -38.17 5.79
CA PRO A 415 -1.17 -38.46 6.65
C PRO A 415 -1.59 -38.67 8.11
N GLY A 416 -0.74 -39.36 8.89
CA GLY A 416 -0.96 -39.58 10.32
C GLY A 416 -0.91 -38.30 11.17
N GLU A 417 -1.26 -38.43 12.45
CA GLU A 417 -1.30 -37.33 13.44
C GLU A 417 0.04 -37.13 14.18
N GLU A 418 1.14 -37.66 13.64
CA GLU A 418 2.47 -37.56 14.27
C GLU A 418 2.91 -36.10 14.42
N GLY A 419 3.39 -35.72 15.61
CA GLY A 419 3.88 -34.36 15.88
C GLY A 419 2.84 -33.37 16.36
N LEU A 420 1.54 -33.72 16.31
CA LEU A 420 0.49 -32.85 16.83
C LEU A 420 0.59 -32.65 18.35
N GLU A 421 1.19 -33.58 19.08
CA GLU A 421 1.45 -33.46 20.52
C GLU A 421 2.40 -32.30 20.89
N ARG A 422 3.20 -31.83 19.92
CA ARG A 422 4.14 -30.71 20.07
C ARG A 422 3.55 -29.36 19.64
N VAL A 423 2.38 -29.36 19.02
CA VAL A 423 1.69 -28.14 18.62
C VAL A 423 0.95 -27.56 19.84
N PRO A 424 1.08 -26.26 20.14
CA PRO A 424 0.36 -25.62 21.25
C PRO A 424 -1.15 -25.93 21.21
N PRO A 425 -1.81 -26.04 22.37
CA PRO A 425 -3.21 -26.48 22.47
C PRO A 425 -4.20 -25.38 22.04
N SER A 426 -4.16 -25.03 20.75
CA SER A 426 -5.25 -24.33 20.10
C SER A 426 -6.16 -25.38 19.47
N LEU A 427 -7.24 -25.74 20.18
CA LEU A 427 -8.20 -26.75 19.73
C LEU A 427 -8.69 -26.49 18.28
N ARG A 428 -8.85 -25.21 17.92
CA ARG A 428 -9.30 -24.79 16.59
C ARG A 428 -8.27 -25.01 15.48
N LEU A 429 -6.99 -24.68 15.72
CA LEU A 429 -5.94 -24.89 14.71
C LEU A 429 -5.74 -26.38 14.41
N LEU A 430 -5.78 -27.21 15.46
CA LEU A 430 -5.68 -28.66 15.33
C LEU A 430 -6.88 -29.23 14.57
N GLU A 431 -8.09 -28.72 14.83
CA GLU A 431 -9.30 -29.11 14.11
C GLU A 431 -9.22 -28.75 12.62
N VAL A 432 -8.86 -27.51 12.29
CA VAL A 432 -8.65 -27.07 10.89
C VAL A 432 -7.58 -27.92 10.21
N HIS A 433 -6.47 -28.21 10.90
CA HIS A 433 -5.40 -29.07 10.38
C HIS A 433 -5.94 -30.46 10.02
N ARG A 434 -6.63 -31.14 10.95
CA ARG A 434 -7.20 -32.47 10.72
C ARG A 434 -8.19 -32.49 9.56
N VAL A 435 -9.16 -31.58 9.56
CA VAL A 435 -10.20 -31.57 8.53
C VAL A 435 -9.62 -31.23 7.16
N SER A 436 -8.68 -30.27 7.08
CA SER A 436 -8.04 -29.92 5.81
C SER A 436 -7.15 -31.03 5.26
N LEU A 437 -6.45 -31.80 6.09
CA LEU A 437 -5.72 -33.00 5.63
C LEU A 437 -6.68 -34.00 4.97
N VAL A 438 -7.83 -34.27 5.59
CA VAL A 438 -8.83 -35.17 5.02
C VAL A 438 -9.35 -34.63 3.68
N ALA A 439 -9.65 -33.33 3.59
CA ALA A 439 -10.13 -32.70 2.36
C ALA A 439 -9.10 -32.75 1.22
N MET A 440 -7.81 -32.62 1.51
CA MET A 440 -6.74 -32.57 0.49
C MET A 440 -6.30 -33.95 -0.01
N TYR A 441 -6.21 -34.94 0.90
CA TYR A 441 -5.53 -36.20 0.65
C TYR A 441 -6.47 -37.42 0.58
N THR A 442 -7.78 -37.25 0.80
CA THR A 442 -8.78 -38.32 0.56
C THR A 442 -9.63 -38.01 -0.67
N ARG A 443 -10.56 -38.90 -1.06
CA ARG A 443 -11.40 -38.77 -2.26
C ARG A 443 -12.86 -39.13 -1.97
N GLY A 444 -13.77 -38.73 -2.86
CA GLY A 444 -15.21 -39.04 -2.76
C GLY A 444 -15.85 -38.49 -1.47
N GLU A 445 -16.81 -39.23 -0.93
CA GLU A 445 -17.62 -38.83 0.24
C GLU A 445 -16.80 -38.38 1.46
N ARG A 446 -15.62 -38.98 1.69
CA ARG A 446 -14.77 -38.60 2.81
C ARG A 446 -14.18 -37.19 2.64
N ALA A 447 -13.75 -36.85 1.43
CA ALA A 447 -13.25 -35.50 1.11
C ALA A 447 -14.40 -34.48 1.09
N LEU A 448 -15.57 -34.87 0.57
CA LEU A 448 -16.76 -34.02 0.54
C LEU A 448 -17.29 -33.72 1.95
N GLY A 449 -17.32 -34.72 2.84
CA GLY A 449 -17.67 -34.51 4.25
C GLY A 449 -16.72 -33.54 4.95
N ALA A 450 -15.41 -33.68 4.75
CA ALA A 450 -14.42 -32.74 5.26
C ALA A 450 -14.58 -31.33 4.65
N MET A 451 -15.00 -31.23 3.39
CA MET A 451 -15.32 -29.96 2.77
C MET A 451 -16.53 -29.26 3.39
N ASP A 452 -17.56 -30.01 3.75
CA ASP A 452 -18.72 -29.48 4.45
C ASP A 452 -18.35 -29.05 5.89
N ASP A 453 -17.41 -29.74 6.53
CA ASP A 453 -16.83 -29.32 7.82
C ASP A 453 -16.06 -28.00 7.71
N LEU A 454 -15.16 -27.86 6.72
CA LEU A 454 -14.46 -26.61 6.46
C LEU A 454 -15.45 -25.47 6.12
N ALA A 455 -16.55 -25.78 5.43
CA ALA A 455 -17.60 -24.80 5.14
C ALA A 455 -18.29 -24.29 6.42
N ARG A 456 -18.64 -25.19 7.35
CA ARG A 456 -19.19 -24.84 8.66
C ARG A 456 -18.21 -24.03 9.51
N MET A 457 -16.92 -24.34 9.43
CA MET A 457 -15.86 -23.57 10.05
C MET A 457 -15.80 -22.14 9.51
N LEU A 458 -15.89 -21.92 8.20
CA LEU A 458 -15.89 -20.56 7.64
C LEU A 458 -17.00 -19.65 8.17
N GLU A 459 -18.14 -20.22 8.57
CA GLU A 459 -19.28 -19.46 9.09
C GLU A 459 -19.16 -19.09 10.58
N SER A 460 -18.26 -19.74 11.32
CA SER A 460 -18.25 -19.75 12.80
C SER A 460 -16.96 -19.20 13.44
N ILE A 461 -16.12 -18.50 12.69
CA ILE A 461 -14.72 -18.30 13.07
C ILE A 461 -14.26 -16.82 13.06
N ASP A 462 -13.25 -16.52 13.88
CA ASP A 462 -12.54 -15.23 13.90
C ASP A 462 -11.87 -14.92 12.54
N PRO A 463 -11.64 -13.64 12.19
CA PRO A 463 -11.14 -13.28 10.86
C PRO A 463 -9.83 -13.98 10.45
N ARG A 464 -8.93 -14.29 11.39
CA ARG A 464 -7.61 -14.88 11.12
C ARG A 464 -7.72 -16.35 10.74
N THR A 465 -8.38 -17.15 11.58
CA THR A 465 -8.57 -18.58 11.29
C THR A 465 -9.47 -18.77 10.07
N GLY A 466 -10.44 -17.88 9.84
CA GLY A 466 -11.24 -17.88 8.62
C GLY A 466 -10.38 -17.64 7.37
N ALA A 467 -9.37 -16.77 7.43
CA ALA A 467 -8.43 -16.57 6.32
C ALA A 467 -7.62 -17.84 6.03
N LEU A 468 -7.16 -18.55 7.07
CA LEU A 468 -6.48 -19.85 6.92
C LEU A 468 -7.37 -20.89 6.22
N VAL A 469 -8.61 -21.07 6.66
CA VAL A 469 -9.55 -22.03 6.04
C VAL A 469 -9.78 -21.68 4.57
N ARG A 470 -9.93 -20.39 4.22
CA ARG A 470 -10.05 -19.97 2.82
C ARG A 470 -8.82 -20.36 2.00
N ARG A 471 -7.61 -20.14 2.52
CA ARG A 471 -6.36 -20.54 1.84
C ARG A 471 -6.28 -22.06 1.64
N ARG A 472 -6.76 -22.86 2.59
CA ARG A 472 -6.80 -24.33 2.44
C ARG A 472 -7.85 -24.78 1.43
N MET A 473 -9.01 -24.14 1.35
CA MET A 473 -9.97 -24.40 0.28
C MET A 473 -9.44 -23.98 -1.10
N GLU A 474 -8.67 -22.88 -1.20
CA GLU A 474 -8.02 -22.47 -2.44
C GLU A 474 -7.00 -23.53 -2.94
N CYS A 475 -6.30 -24.23 -2.04
CA CYS A 475 -5.39 -25.32 -2.41
C CYS A 475 -6.09 -26.46 -3.14
N LEU A 476 -7.38 -26.68 -2.84
CA LEU A 476 -8.18 -27.72 -3.46
C LEU A 476 -8.48 -27.44 -4.93
N ALA A 477 -8.12 -26.27 -5.48
CA ALA A 477 -8.11 -26.03 -6.92
C ALA A 477 -7.32 -27.10 -7.70
N ARG A 478 -6.29 -27.70 -7.10
CA ARG A 478 -5.49 -28.80 -7.68
C ARG A 478 -5.89 -30.19 -7.19
N HIS A 479 -6.96 -30.32 -6.40
CA HIS A 479 -7.45 -31.61 -5.96
C HIS A 479 -7.87 -32.46 -7.17
N PRO A 480 -7.56 -33.77 -7.26
CA PRO A 480 -7.81 -34.55 -8.48
C PRO A 480 -9.31 -34.84 -8.72
N ASP A 481 -10.13 -34.89 -7.67
CA ASP A 481 -11.58 -35.07 -7.77
C ASP A 481 -12.31 -33.77 -8.17
N LEU A 482 -13.05 -33.81 -9.29
CA LEU A 482 -13.82 -32.67 -9.81
C LEU A 482 -14.87 -32.19 -8.80
N GLU A 483 -15.56 -33.10 -8.12
CA GLU A 483 -16.67 -32.71 -7.23
C GLU A 483 -16.15 -31.91 -6.03
N VAL A 484 -14.98 -32.28 -5.51
CA VAL A 484 -14.29 -31.54 -4.44
C VAL A 484 -13.88 -30.14 -4.92
N ARG A 485 -13.35 -30.01 -6.14
CA ARG A 485 -13.01 -28.69 -6.73
C ARG A 485 -14.24 -27.80 -6.87
N CYS A 486 -15.31 -28.36 -7.44
CA CYS A 486 -16.61 -27.71 -7.57
C CYS A 486 -17.17 -27.24 -6.22
N ARG A 487 -17.15 -28.12 -5.21
CA ARG A 487 -17.61 -27.82 -3.85
C ARG A 487 -16.79 -26.70 -3.21
N ALA A 488 -15.46 -26.74 -3.33
CA ALA A 488 -14.57 -25.72 -2.79
C ALA A 488 -14.83 -24.34 -3.41
N TYR A 489 -14.88 -24.25 -4.74
CA TYR A 489 -15.16 -22.99 -5.42
C TYR A 489 -16.54 -22.43 -5.03
N ARG A 490 -17.57 -23.29 -5.05
CA ARG A 490 -18.94 -22.92 -4.67
C ARG A 490 -19.03 -22.37 -3.25
N THR A 491 -18.43 -23.05 -2.28
CA THR A 491 -18.45 -22.64 -0.88
C THR A 491 -17.74 -21.30 -0.69
N LEU A 492 -16.58 -21.13 -1.31
CA LEU A 492 -15.81 -19.91 -1.24
C LEU A 492 -16.58 -18.72 -1.85
N LEU A 493 -17.19 -18.90 -3.03
CA LEU A 493 -17.95 -17.85 -3.73
C LEU A 493 -19.22 -17.41 -2.97
N LEU A 494 -19.91 -18.37 -2.34
CA LEU A 494 -21.18 -18.14 -1.65
C LEU A 494 -21.03 -17.77 -0.17
N SER A 495 -19.80 -17.74 0.35
CA SER A 495 -19.53 -17.33 1.74
C SER A 495 -19.96 -15.87 2.01
N ARG A 496 -20.43 -15.61 3.23
CA ARG A 496 -20.89 -14.27 3.68
C ARG A 496 -19.74 -13.31 3.95
N GLN A 497 -18.62 -13.81 4.48
CA GLN A 497 -17.43 -13.04 4.79
C GLN A 497 -16.40 -13.26 3.68
N VAL A 498 -16.22 -12.29 2.79
CA VAL A 498 -15.12 -12.32 1.81
C VAL A 498 -14.33 -11.02 1.97
N PRO A 499 -13.26 -11.01 2.78
CA PRO A 499 -12.28 -9.94 2.68
C PRO A 499 -11.47 -10.20 1.41
N ASP A 500 -11.45 -9.19 0.54
CA ASP A 500 -10.65 -9.13 -0.68
C ASP A 500 -11.05 -10.14 -1.78
N TYR A 501 -11.99 -9.73 -2.64
CA TYR A 501 -12.48 -10.55 -3.75
C TYR A 501 -11.40 -10.86 -4.81
N ASP A 502 -10.23 -10.24 -4.74
CA ASP A 502 -9.22 -10.29 -5.81
C ASP A 502 -8.51 -11.64 -5.93
N SER A 503 -8.43 -12.45 -4.86
CA SER A 503 -7.51 -13.61 -4.82
C SER A 503 -8.05 -14.97 -5.25
N MET A 504 -9.35 -15.23 -5.08
CA MET A 504 -9.90 -16.59 -5.00
C MET A 504 -9.95 -17.34 -6.33
N LEU A 505 -10.46 -16.69 -7.37
CA LEU A 505 -10.57 -17.27 -8.71
C LEU A 505 -9.21 -17.59 -9.33
N ARG A 506 -8.16 -16.90 -8.88
CA ARG A 506 -6.80 -17.03 -9.42
C ARG A 506 -6.28 -18.44 -9.24
N SER A 507 -6.42 -19.03 -8.05
CA SER A 507 -5.95 -20.40 -7.79
C SER A 507 -6.64 -21.43 -8.68
N PHE A 508 -7.95 -21.28 -8.91
CA PHE A 508 -8.75 -22.18 -9.72
C PHE A 508 -8.45 -22.07 -11.23
N VAL A 509 -8.31 -20.84 -11.74
CA VAL A 509 -7.95 -20.61 -13.15
C VAL A 509 -6.51 -21.03 -13.43
N GLN A 510 -5.57 -20.72 -12.54
CA GLN A 510 -4.15 -21.10 -12.68
C GLN A 510 -3.96 -22.62 -12.62
N ALA A 511 -4.76 -23.35 -11.84
CA ALA A 511 -4.73 -24.81 -11.84
C ALA A 511 -5.11 -25.41 -13.21
N GLY A 512 -5.85 -24.69 -14.05
CA GLY A 512 -6.23 -25.17 -15.39
C GLY A 512 -7.07 -26.46 -15.40
N LEU A 513 -7.60 -26.87 -14.24
CA LEU A 513 -8.49 -28.01 -14.09
C LEU A 513 -9.95 -27.52 -14.05
N PRO A 514 -10.92 -28.28 -14.59
CA PRO A 514 -12.33 -27.94 -14.46
C PRO A 514 -12.73 -27.88 -12.99
N PHE A 515 -13.43 -26.83 -12.57
CA PHE A 515 -13.94 -26.64 -11.20
C PHE A 515 -15.41 -26.20 -11.18
N LEU A 516 -16.07 -26.31 -12.34
CA LEU A 516 -17.49 -26.05 -12.52
C LEU A 516 -18.07 -27.24 -13.29
N ASP A 517 -19.24 -27.69 -12.87
CA ASP A 517 -20.10 -28.62 -13.59
C ASP A 517 -21.52 -28.04 -13.66
N GLU A 518 -22.41 -28.71 -14.38
CA GLU A 518 -23.79 -28.23 -14.58
C GLU A 518 -24.54 -28.05 -13.24
N THR A 519 -24.36 -28.98 -12.30
CA THR A 519 -24.99 -28.93 -10.98
C THR A 519 -24.49 -27.73 -10.17
N THR A 520 -23.19 -27.46 -10.19
CA THR A 520 -22.56 -26.36 -9.45
C THR A 520 -22.93 -25.01 -10.05
N ILE A 521 -22.93 -24.92 -11.38
CA ILE A 521 -23.41 -23.73 -12.10
C ILE A 521 -24.86 -23.41 -11.71
N GLU A 522 -25.72 -24.42 -11.68
CA GLU A 522 -27.13 -24.29 -11.31
C GLU A 522 -27.29 -23.78 -9.86
N VAL A 523 -26.57 -24.37 -8.89
CA VAL A 523 -26.64 -23.93 -7.48
C VAL A 523 -26.13 -22.49 -7.32
N ILE A 524 -25.02 -22.13 -7.96
CA ILE A 524 -24.48 -20.77 -7.87
C ILE A 524 -25.45 -19.77 -8.48
N SER A 525 -25.98 -20.08 -9.67
CA SER A 525 -26.83 -19.17 -10.44
C SER A 525 -28.17 -18.88 -9.76
N ARG A 526 -28.74 -19.84 -9.01
CA ARG A 526 -29.96 -19.62 -8.24
C ARG A 526 -29.77 -18.65 -7.07
N LYS A 527 -28.57 -18.56 -6.48
CA LYS A 527 -28.32 -17.62 -5.40
C LYS A 527 -28.06 -16.22 -5.96
N LYS A 528 -28.83 -15.24 -5.49
CA LYS A 528 -28.60 -13.83 -5.85
C LYS A 528 -27.28 -13.34 -5.26
N LEU A 529 -26.27 -13.18 -6.11
CA LEU A 529 -25.01 -12.53 -5.74
C LEU A 529 -25.25 -11.02 -5.55
N GLU A 530 -24.53 -10.35 -4.66
CA GLU A 530 -24.58 -8.89 -4.58
C GLU A 530 -23.93 -8.25 -5.82
N ARG A 531 -24.43 -7.10 -6.31
CA ARG A 531 -23.88 -6.42 -7.52
C ARG A 531 -22.36 -6.23 -7.47
N ARG A 532 -21.82 -5.78 -6.33
CA ARG A 532 -20.36 -5.65 -6.08
C ARG A 532 -19.57 -6.95 -6.31
N ARG A 533 -20.17 -8.12 -6.06
CA ARG A 533 -19.52 -9.43 -6.25
C ARG A 533 -19.37 -9.75 -7.73
N LEU A 534 -20.38 -9.41 -8.53
CA LEU A 534 -20.33 -9.56 -9.99
C LEU A 534 -19.33 -8.59 -10.62
N GLU A 535 -19.28 -7.34 -10.16
CA GLU A 535 -18.27 -6.36 -10.58
C GLU A 535 -16.85 -6.84 -10.27
N ALA A 536 -16.60 -7.29 -9.04
CA ALA A 536 -15.30 -7.87 -8.68
C ALA A 536 -14.97 -9.11 -9.53
N PHE A 537 -15.96 -9.94 -9.87
CA PHE A 537 -15.76 -11.07 -10.78
C PHE A 537 -15.34 -10.63 -12.18
N ARG A 538 -15.97 -9.59 -12.73
CA ARG A 538 -15.59 -9.01 -14.03
C ARG A 538 -14.19 -8.38 -14.00
N GLN A 539 -13.82 -7.70 -12.92
CA GLN A 539 -12.46 -7.17 -12.74
C GLN A 539 -11.41 -8.28 -12.82
N ARG A 540 -11.65 -9.44 -12.20
CA ARG A 540 -10.76 -10.61 -12.29
C ARG A 540 -10.68 -11.17 -13.71
N LEU A 541 -11.83 -11.32 -14.37
CA LEU A 541 -11.87 -11.79 -15.76
C LEU A 541 -11.10 -10.85 -16.70
N HIS A 542 -11.18 -9.54 -16.48
CA HIS A 542 -10.32 -8.57 -17.17
C HIS A 542 -8.84 -8.82 -16.89
N GLY A 543 -8.46 -9.00 -15.63
CA GLY A 543 -7.09 -9.36 -15.23
C GLY A 543 -6.56 -10.59 -15.98
N TYR A 544 -7.36 -11.66 -16.12
CA TYR A 544 -6.94 -12.84 -16.88
C TYR A 544 -6.77 -12.58 -18.37
N ARG A 545 -7.67 -11.80 -19.00
CA ARG A 545 -7.49 -11.43 -20.41
C ARG A 545 -6.17 -10.70 -20.62
N ALA A 546 -5.79 -9.83 -19.69
CA ALA A 546 -4.58 -9.01 -19.79
C ALA A 546 -3.29 -9.75 -19.42
N GLN A 547 -3.32 -10.66 -18.43
CA GLN A 547 -2.10 -11.22 -17.81
C GLN A 547 -1.81 -12.68 -18.17
N LEU A 548 -2.81 -13.46 -18.61
CA LEU A 548 -2.55 -14.86 -18.98
C LEU A 548 -1.78 -14.95 -20.31
N PRO A 549 -0.91 -15.97 -20.46
CA PRO A 549 -0.30 -16.26 -21.73
C PRO A 549 -1.35 -16.76 -22.73
N TRP A 550 -1.36 -16.17 -23.92
CA TRP A 550 -2.25 -16.57 -25.02
C TRP A 550 -1.43 -17.10 -26.21
N PRO A 551 -1.87 -18.18 -26.89
CA PRO A 551 -3.09 -18.94 -26.65
C PRO A 551 -3.01 -19.79 -25.38
N ALA A 552 -4.08 -19.76 -24.57
CA ALA A 552 -4.15 -20.53 -23.34
C ALA A 552 -4.26 -22.04 -23.59
N SER A 553 -3.80 -22.84 -22.61
CA SER A 553 -3.90 -24.31 -22.62
C SER A 553 -5.35 -24.79 -22.74
N ASP A 554 -5.56 -26.02 -23.23
CA ASP A 554 -6.91 -26.55 -23.41
C ASP A 554 -7.69 -26.65 -22.08
N GLY A 555 -7.01 -26.97 -20.98
CA GLY A 555 -7.60 -26.96 -19.64
C GLY A 555 -8.08 -25.56 -19.22
N THR A 556 -7.22 -24.55 -19.39
CA THR A 556 -7.59 -23.14 -19.11
C THR A 556 -8.74 -22.67 -20.01
N ARG A 557 -8.75 -23.09 -21.29
CA ARG A 557 -9.83 -22.77 -22.21
C ARG A 557 -11.15 -23.38 -21.76
N SER A 558 -11.15 -24.65 -21.34
CA SER A 558 -12.34 -25.33 -20.81
C SER A 558 -12.93 -24.60 -19.61
N VAL A 559 -12.07 -24.14 -18.69
CA VAL A 559 -12.48 -23.34 -17.53
C VAL A 559 -13.28 -22.10 -17.94
N PHE A 560 -12.81 -21.34 -18.94
CA PHE A 560 -13.53 -20.14 -19.39
C PHE A 560 -14.86 -20.47 -20.09
N LEU A 561 -14.95 -21.59 -20.81
CA LEU A 561 -16.23 -22.04 -21.39
C LEU A 561 -17.27 -22.29 -20.29
N ASP A 562 -16.88 -22.92 -19.19
CA ASP A 562 -17.80 -23.15 -18.06
C ASP A 562 -18.12 -21.85 -17.30
N ILE A 563 -17.20 -20.88 -17.26
CA ILE A 563 -17.48 -19.53 -16.76
C ILE A 563 -18.52 -18.81 -17.63
N PHE A 564 -18.46 -18.93 -18.96
CA PHE A 564 -19.47 -18.30 -19.82
C PHE A 564 -20.86 -18.91 -19.59
N LYS A 565 -20.94 -20.24 -19.44
CA LYS A 565 -22.20 -20.91 -19.05
C LYS A 565 -22.70 -20.44 -17.68
N LEU A 566 -21.81 -20.25 -16.71
CA LEU A 566 -22.15 -19.70 -15.39
C LEU A 566 -22.76 -18.30 -15.51
N LEU A 567 -22.12 -17.40 -16.27
CA LEU A 567 -22.63 -16.05 -16.52
C LEU A 567 -24.01 -16.08 -17.18
N SER A 568 -24.18 -16.91 -18.21
CA SER A 568 -25.47 -17.08 -18.90
C SER A 568 -26.56 -17.67 -17.99
N SER A 569 -26.21 -18.61 -17.13
CA SER A 569 -27.13 -19.22 -16.18
C SER A 569 -27.52 -18.24 -15.06
N LEU A 570 -26.61 -17.37 -14.63
CA LEU A 570 -26.90 -16.32 -13.65
C LEU A 570 -28.01 -15.39 -14.14
N VAL A 571 -27.96 -14.97 -15.41
CA VAL A 571 -28.99 -14.12 -16.03
C VAL A 571 -30.34 -14.82 -16.14
N ARG A 572 -30.36 -16.14 -16.32
CA ARG A 572 -31.60 -16.93 -16.36
C ARG A 572 -32.42 -16.78 -15.09
N TYR A 573 -31.75 -16.72 -13.93
CA TYR A 573 -32.40 -16.60 -12.62
C TYR A 573 -32.51 -15.15 -12.13
N HIS A 574 -31.60 -14.29 -12.56
CA HIS A 574 -31.52 -12.88 -12.15
C HIS A 574 -31.37 -12.00 -13.41
N PRO A 575 -32.48 -11.70 -14.12
CA PRO A 575 -32.47 -10.91 -15.35
C PRO A 575 -31.82 -9.52 -15.22
N GLU A 576 -31.80 -8.95 -14.01
CA GLU A 576 -31.12 -7.68 -13.70
C GLU A 576 -29.62 -7.69 -14.02
N TYR A 577 -28.99 -8.87 -14.09
CA TYR A 577 -27.57 -9.01 -14.43
C TYR A 577 -27.30 -9.07 -15.93
N TYR A 578 -28.33 -9.07 -16.77
CA TYR A 578 -28.19 -9.13 -18.23
C TYR A 578 -27.22 -8.07 -18.76
N GLY A 579 -27.35 -6.81 -18.33
CA GLY A 579 -26.49 -5.71 -18.79
C GLY A 579 -25.00 -5.97 -18.50
N ALA A 580 -24.67 -6.31 -17.25
CA ALA A 580 -23.29 -6.56 -16.82
C ALA A 580 -22.69 -7.83 -17.46
N VAL A 581 -23.47 -8.90 -17.61
CA VAL A 581 -23.03 -10.14 -18.24
C VAL A 581 -22.82 -9.96 -19.74
N ARG A 582 -23.71 -9.22 -20.42
CA ARG A 582 -23.55 -8.84 -21.82
C ARG A 582 -22.24 -8.08 -22.05
N GLU A 583 -21.95 -7.09 -21.21
CA GLU A 583 -20.69 -6.33 -21.28
C GLU A 583 -19.47 -7.24 -21.16
N GLU A 584 -19.49 -8.19 -20.24
CA GLU A 584 -18.39 -9.13 -20.02
C GLU A 584 -18.21 -10.09 -21.21
N LEU A 585 -19.29 -10.66 -21.75
CA LEU A 585 -19.23 -11.54 -22.92
C LEU A 585 -18.69 -10.79 -24.13
N VAL A 586 -19.14 -9.55 -24.38
CA VAL A 586 -18.61 -8.72 -25.47
C VAL A 586 -17.11 -8.43 -25.28
N ALA A 587 -16.64 -8.21 -24.04
CA ALA A 587 -15.22 -8.06 -23.78
C ALA A 587 -14.41 -9.31 -24.17
N TRP A 588 -14.97 -10.51 -24.02
CA TRP A 588 -14.36 -11.76 -24.49
C TRP A 588 -14.44 -11.95 -26.01
N ILE A 589 -15.55 -11.57 -26.65
CA ILE A 589 -15.68 -11.54 -28.12
C ILE A 589 -14.58 -10.66 -28.73
N MET A 590 -14.35 -9.50 -28.11
CA MET A 590 -13.35 -8.53 -28.56
C MET A 590 -11.91 -8.92 -28.19
N HIS A 591 -11.66 -10.06 -27.53
CA HIS A 591 -10.33 -10.52 -27.15
C HIS A 591 -9.67 -11.35 -28.26
N GLU A 592 -9.02 -10.66 -29.20
CA GLU A 592 -8.39 -11.24 -30.40
C GLU A 592 -7.40 -12.40 -30.14
N PRO A 593 -6.58 -12.41 -29.06
CA PRO A 593 -5.66 -13.53 -28.77
C PRO A 593 -6.34 -14.88 -28.51
N ALA A 594 -7.67 -14.94 -28.32
CA ALA A 594 -8.41 -16.15 -27.96
C ALA A 594 -9.63 -16.41 -28.87
N PRO A 595 -9.45 -16.70 -30.18
CA PRO A 595 -10.55 -16.77 -31.15
C PRO A 595 -11.61 -17.84 -30.82
N LYS A 596 -11.20 -18.98 -30.25
CA LYS A 596 -12.15 -20.04 -29.82
C LYS A 596 -13.03 -19.59 -28.65
N LEU A 597 -12.49 -18.82 -27.71
CA LEU A 597 -13.27 -18.27 -26.60
C LEU A 597 -14.17 -17.14 -27.07
N ALA A 598 -13.69 -16.30 -28.00
CA ALA A 598 -14.51 -15.25 -28.62
C ALA A 598 -15.76 -15.84 -29.30
N ALA A 599 -15.60 -16.89 -30.10
CA ALA A 599 -16.73 -17.58 -30.75
C ALA A 599 -17.72 -18.18 -29.74
N ALA A 600 -17.22 -18.79 -28.65
CA ALA A 600 -18.07 -19.33 -27.59
C ALA A 600 -18.82 -18.24 -26.82
N ALA A 601 -18.16 -17.12 -26.51
CA ALA A 601 -18.79 -15.97 -25.86
C ALA A 601 -19.87 -15.33 -26.76
N GLU A 602 -19.64 -15.28 -28.08
CA GLU A 602 -20.61 -14.80 -29.05
C GLU A 602 -21.85 -15.70 -29.12
N GLN A 603 -21.66 -17.03 -29.11
CA GLN A 603 -22.76 -17.99 -29.06
C GLN A 603 -23.61 -17.83 -27.79
N GLU A 604 -22.97 -17.69 -26.62
CA GLU A 604 -23.65 -17.46 -25.35
C GLU A 604 -24.40 -16.12 -25.32
N LEU A 605 -23.79 -15.06 -25.86
CA LEU A 605 -24.42 -13.74 -25.98
C LEU A 605 -25.66 -13.80 -26.86
N HIS A 606 -25.60 -14.47 -28.01
CA HIS A 606 -26.74 -14.61 -28.91
C HIS A 606 -27.89 -15.39 -28.26
N ALA A 607 -27.57 -16.48 -27.54
CA ALA A 607 -28.55 -17.25 -26.80
C ALA A 607 -29.23 -16.44 -25.68
N LEU A 608 -28.46 -15.60 -24.97
CA LEU A 608 -28.99 -14.69 -23.96
C LEU A 608 -29.89 -13.61 -24.56
N ALA A 609 -29.45 -12.97 -25.65
CA ALA A 609 -30.21 -11.92 -26.32
C ALA A 609 -31.57 -12.45 -26.82
N SER A 610 -31.59 -13.60 -27.49
CA SER A 610 -32.81 -14.22 -28.00
C SER A 610 -33.82 -14.55 -26.88
N ARG A 611 -33.36 -15.08 -25.74
CA ARG A 611 -34.22 -15.34 -24.58
C ARG A 611 -34.76 -14.06 -23.96
N PHE A 612 -33.90 -13.06 -23.77
CA PHE A 612 -34.29 -11.78 -23.21
C PHE A 612 -35.36 -11.11 -24.10
N GLU A 613 -35.17 -11.09 -25.42
CA GLU A 613 -36.14 -10.55 -26.36
C GLU A 613 -37.48 -11.32 -26.33
N SER A 614 -37.43 -12.64 -26.29
CA SER A 614 -38.63 -13.49 -26.21
C SER A 614 -39.43 -13.21 -24.93
N SER A 615 -38.76 -12.90 -23.81
CA SER A 615 -39.42 -12.53 -22.55
C SER A 615 -40.17 -11.20 -22.61
N LEU A 616 -39.82 -10.31 -23.56
CA LEU A 616 -40.43 -8.98 -23.71
C LEU A 616 -41.55 -8.95 -24.76
N ALA A 617 -41.63 -9.93 -25.64
CA ALA A 617 -42.50 -9.89 -26.82
C ALA A 617 -44.01 -9.88 -26.47
N GLY A 618 -44.43 -10.57 -25.40
CA GLY A 618 -45.86 -10.75 -25.08
C GLY A 618 -46.64 -9.46 -24.81
N GLU A 619 -46.03 -8.46 -24.18
CA GLU A 619 -46.73 -7.22 -23.76
C GLU A 619 -46.73 -6.12 -24.82
N CYS A 620 -45.82 -6.17 -25.80
CA CYS A 620 -45.59 -5.07 -26.76
C CYS A 620 -46.26 -5.29 -28.13
N SER A 621 -46.88 -6.45 -28.32
CA SER A 621 -47.23 -6.98 -29.66
C SER A 621 -48.48 -6.36 -30.27
N ASP A 622 -49.39 -5.77 -29.48
CA ASP A 622 -50.63 -5.18 -29.99
C ASP A 622 -50.39 -3.75 -30.52
N PRO A 623 -50.48 -3.51 -31.85
CA PRO A 623 -50.30 -2.17 -32.41
C PRO A 623 -51.37 -1.16 -31.96
N ALA A 624 -52.57 -1.64 -31.58
CA ALA A 624 -53.67 -0.76 -31.13
C ALA A 624 -53.30 -0.05 -29.82
N SER A 625 -52.51 -0.70 -28.95
CA SER A 625 -52.03 -0.12 -27.69
C SER A 625 -51.16 1.14 -27.87
N TRP A 626 -50.62 1.38 -29.07
CA TRP A 626 -49.75 2.53 -29.38
C TRP A 626 -50.49 3.72 -30.00
N GLN A 627 -51.75 3.56 -30.37
CA GLN A 627 -52.51 4.58 -31.09
C GLN A 627 -52.70 5.85 -30.21
N GLY A 628 -52.32 7.02 -30.74
CA GLY A 628 -52.45 8.30 -30.04
C GLY A 628 -51.44 8.53 -28.90
N ARG A 629 -50.36 7.74 -28.83
CA ARG A 629 -49.31 7.92 -27.80
C ARG A 629 -48.03 8.59 -28.32
N ILE A 630 -47.81 8.62 -29.64
CA ILE A 630 -46.57 9.09 -30.25
C ILE A 630 -46.82 10.39 -31.00
N VAL A 631 -46.03 11.41 -30.66
CA VAL A 631 -45.99 12.72 -31.31
C VAL A 631 -44.63 12.90 -31.97
N PHE A 632 -44.65 13.28 -33.24
CA PHE A 632 -43.45 13.58 -34.02
C PHE A 632 -43.30 15.10 -34.16
N GLN A 633 -42.06 15.59 -34.02
CA GLN A 633 -41.74 17.00 -34.25
C GLN A 633 -42.08 17.44 -35.68
N ASP A 634 -42.63 18.65 -35.82
CA ASP A 634 -42.87 19.29 -37.11
C ASP A 634 -41.58 19.38 -37.93
N GLY A 635 -41.63 18.92 -39.19
CA GLY A 635 -40.49 18.92 -40.12
C GLY A 635 -39.83 17.55 -40.33
N LEU A 636 -40.30 16.49 -39.67
CA LEU A 636 -39.94 15.10 -40.01
C LEU A 636 -40.68 14.64 -41.27
N GLY A 637 -39.96 14.01 -42.20
CA GLY A 637 -40.53 13.53 -43.46
C GLY A 637 -41.42 12.29 -43.27
N PRO A 638 -42.40 12.04 -44.17
CA PRO A 638 -43.32 10.89 -44.02
C PRO A 638 -42.61 9.53 -44.03
N GLU A 639 -41.52 9.38 -44.79
CA GLU A 639 -40.71 8.15 -44.80
C GLU A 639 -39.96 7.92 -43.48
N GLU A 640 -39.43 8.97 -42.87
CA GLU A 640 -38.74 8.89 -41.58
C GLU A 640 -39.72 8.51 -40.47
N VAL A 641 -40.90 9.14 -40.46
CA VAL A 641 -41.98 8.83 -39.52
C VAL A 641 -42.40 7.37 -39.66
N ALA A 642 -42.61 6.87 -40.90
CA ALA A 642 -42.97 5.48 -41.13
C ALA A 642 -41.88 4.50 -40.63
N LYS A 643 -40.60 4.84 -40.82
CA LYS A 643 -39.48 4.03 -40.33
C LYS A 643 -39.42 3.99 -38.81
N LEU A 644 -39.57 5.14 -38.15
CA LEU A 644 -39.60 5.24 -36.68
C LEU A 644 -40.82 4.53 -36.08
N GLN A 645 -41.99 4.66 -36.70
CA GLN A 645 -43.18 3.91 -36.30
C GLN A 645 -42.97 2.40 -36.38
N ARG A 646 -42.35 1.90 -37.46
CA ARG A 646 -42.02 0.46 -37.59
C ARG A 646 -41.05 -0.04 -36.52
N ILE A 647 -40.16 0.83 -36.04
CA ILE A 647 -39.22 0.48 -34.96
C ILE A 647 -39.94 0.43 -33.61
N ILE A 648 -40.80 1.42 -33.33
CA ILE A 648 -41.41 1.61 -32.01
C ILE A 648 -42.68 0.75 -31.83
N VAL A 649 -43.58 0.75 -32.82
CA VAL A 649 -44.93 0.17 -32.71
C VAL A 649 -44.89 -1.32 -32.96
N GLY A 650 -45.51 -2.11 -32.07
CA GLY A 650 -45.64 -3.56 -32.23
C GLY A 650 -44.33 -4.33 -32.07
N THR A 651 -43.29 -3.72 -31.48
CA THR A 651 -42.01 -4.38 -31.21
C THR A 651 -41.62 -4.22 -29.74
N SER A 652 -40.75 -5.11 -29.25
CA SER A 652 -40.14 -4.99 -27.92
C SER A 652 -38.98 -3.98 -27.86
N PHE A 653 -38.65 -3.30 -28.98
CA PHE A 653 -37.46 -2.44 -29.09
C PHE A 653 -37.43 -1.34 -28.03
N LEU A 654 -38.53 -0.58 -27.88
CA LEU A 654 -38.57 0.54 -26.95
C LEU A 654 -38.46 0.07 -25.49
N LYS A 655 -39.19 -0.98 -25.12
CA LYS A 655 -39.13 -1.57 -23.77
C LYS A 655 -37.72 -2.08 -23.44
N GLN A 656 -37.12 -2.83 -24.37
CA GLN A 656 -35.75 -3.33 -24.24
C GLN A 656 -34.74 -2.17 -24.10
N ALA A 657 -34.91 -1.11 -24.89
CA ALA A 657 -34.06 0.07 -24.82
C ALA A 657 -34.15 0.74 -23.45
N ILE A 658 -35.36 0.98 -22.92
CA ILE A 658 -35.56 1.60 -21.60
C ILE A 658 -34.91 0.74 -20.50
N MET A 659 -35.19 -0.56 -20.47
CA MET A 659 -34.67 -1.47 -19.43
C MET A 659 -33.14 -1.53 -19.37
N LEU A 660 -32.46 -1.39 -20.51
CA LEU A 660 -31.01 -1.54 -20.61
C LEU A 660 -30.26 -0.19 -20.59
N SER A 661 -30.95 0.90 -20.90
CA SER A 661 -30.36 2.24 -20.92
C SER A 661 -30.74 3.12 -19.72
N THR A 662 -31.66 2.66 -18.87
CA THR A 662 -32.09 3.36 -17.66
C THR A 662 -31.84 2.49 -16.42
N ASP A 663 -32.14 2.99 -15.22
CA ASP A 663 -32.09 2.18 -13.99
C ASP A 663 -33.44 1.50 -13.68
N ASP A 664 -34.41 1.56 -14.60
CA ASP A 664 -35.74 0.98 -14.43
C ASP A 664 -35.88 -0.36 -15.16
N GLU A 665 -35.97 -1.44 -14.38
CA GLU A 665 -36.10 -2.81 -14.87
C GLU A 665 -37.56 -3.22 -15.15
N THR A 666 -38.54 -2.33 -14.92
CA THR A 666 -39.97 -2.68 -14.87
C THR A 666 -40.86 -1.87 -15.81
N CYS A 667 -40.29 -1.12 -16.77
CA CYS A 667 -41.07 -0.21 -17.61
C CYS A 667 -42.19 -0.94 -18.38
N GLU A 668 -43.44 -0.66 -18.01
CA GLU A 668 -44.65 -1.14 -18.69
C GLU A 668 -45.08 -0.11 -19.75
N ILE A 669 -45.39 -0.55 -20.97
CA ILE A 669 -45.74 0.34 -22.09
C ILE A 669 -47.14 0.93 -21.93
N ASP A 670 -48.06 0.18 -21.32
CA ASP A 670 -49.45 0.58 -21.08
C ASP A 670 -49.57 1.82 -20.17
N ARG A 671 -48.57 2.04 -19.30
CA ARG A 671 -48.41 3.21 -18.42
C ARG A 671 -48.01 4.51 -19.14
N ILE A 672 -47.67 4.46 -20.42
CA ILE A 672 -47.34 5.65 -21.19
C ILE A 672 -48.62 6.48 -21.40
N VAL A 673 -48.60 7.77 -21.06
CA VAL A 673 -49.79 8.63 -21.23
C VAL A 673 -50.08 8.88 -22.72
N PRO A 674 -51.33 9.26 -23.09
CA PRO A 674 -51.60 9.80 -24.42
C PRO A 674 -50.64 10.96 -24.75
N ASP A 675 -50.15 11.01 -25.99
CA ASP A 675 -49.08 11.92 -26.43
C ASP A 675 -47.78 11.87 -25.59
N GLY A 676 -47.58 10.80 -24.81
CA GLY A 676 -46.47 10.66 -23.86
C GLY A 676 -45.12 10.39 -24.50
N ILE A 677 -45.06 9.98 -25.78
CA ILE A 677 -43.81 9.77 -26.52
C ILE A 677 -43.60 10.92 -27.49
N TRP A 678 -42.51 11.65 -27.33
CA TRP A 678 -42.14 12.75 -28.21
C TRP A 678 -40.84 12.44 -28.96
N VAL A 679 -40.90 12.48 -30.30
CA VAL A 679 -39.76 12.16 -31.17
C VAL A 679 -39.29 13.41 -31.91
N SER A 680 -38.02 13.76 -31.73
CA SER A 680 -37.37 14.91 -32.39
C SER A 680 -36.07 14.52 -33.08
N ARG A 681 -35.70 15.25 -34.13
CA ARG A 681 -34.44 15.02 -34.85
C ARG A 681 -33.31 15.74 -34.12
N ILE A 682 -32.25 15.02 -33.74
CA ILE A 682 -31.02 15.59 -33.18
C ILE A 682 -30.10 16.01 -34.33
N SER A 683 -29.81 15.07 -35.22
CA SER A 683 -28.92 15.28 -36.36
C SER A 683 -29.23 14.29 -37.48
N SER A 684 -28.99 14.69 -38.72
CA SER A 684 -29.00 13.81 -39.87
C SER A 684 -27.70 14.01 -40.63
N LEU A 685 -26.81 13.03 -40.55
CA LEU A 685 -25.52 13.01 -41.24
C LEU A 685 -25.56 11.95 -42.34
N HIS A 686 -24.67 12.06 -43.32
CA HIS A 686 -24.65 11.14 -44.47
C HIS A 686 -24.57 9.65 -44.09
N GLN A 687 -23.98 9.34 -42.92
CA GLN A 687 -23.78 7.99 -42.43
C GLN A 687 -24.87 7.49 -41.47
N HIS A 688 -25.65 8.37 -40.85
CA HIS A 688 -26.68 7.99 -39.87
C HIS A 688 -27.62 9.16 -39.53
N ALA A 689 -28.85 8.83 -39.17
CA ALA A 689 -29.81 9.76 -38.58
C ALA A 689 -30.00 9.46 -37.08
N SER A 690 -30.04 10.51 -36.27
CA SER A 690 -30.22 10.42 -34.81
C SER A 690 -31.45 11.17 -34.35
N TYR A 691 -32.24 10.52 -33.50
CA TYR A 691 -33.50 11.02 -32.99
C TYR A 691 -33.51 10.93 -31.46
N ARG A 692 -34.04 11.96 -30.80
CA ARG A 692 -34.35 11.91 -29.37
C ARG A 692 -35.78 11.41 -29.22
N VAL A 693 -35.97 10.43 -28.35
CA VAL A 693 -37.27 9.88 -27.99
C VAL A 693 -37.46 10.08 -26.49
N SER A 694 -38.30 11.05 -26.16
CA SER A 694 -38.70 11.40 -24.79
C SER A 694 -39.99 10.66 -24.44
N ILE A 695 -40.07 10.02 -23.28
CA ILE A 695 -41.16 9.14 -22.90
C ILE A 695 -41.65 9.51 -21.50
N ASN A 696 -42.93 9.79 -21.36
CA ASN A 696 -43.58 10.12 -20.09
C ASN A 696 -44.62 9.06 -19.72
N THR A 697 -44.60 8.66 -18.44
CA THR A 697 -45.57 7.71 -17.89
C THR A 697 -46.56 8.38 -16.93
N ASP A 698 -47.69 7.73 -16.71
CA ASP A 698 -48.72 8.13 -15.72
C ASP A 698 -48.21 8.07 -14.27
N THR A 699 -47.15 7.28 -14.02
CA THR A 699 -46.42 7.18 -12.76
C THR A 699 -45.46 8.34 -12.50
N GLY A 700 -45.35 9.30 -13.43
CA GLY A 700 -44.46 10.45 -13.33
C GLY A 700 -42.99 10.14 -13.63
N LYS A 701 -42.69 8.97 -14.20
CA LYS A 701 -41.34 8.64 -14.68
C LYS A 701 -41.13 9.23 -16.08
N HIS A 702 -39.90 9.69 -16.31
CA HIS A 702 -39.47 10.25 -17.58
C HIS A 702 -38.24 9.50 -18.08
N TYR A 703 -38.24 9.11 -19.35
CA TYR A 703 -37.12 8.45 -20.00
C TYR A 703 -36.73 9.17 -21.28
N ASP A 704 -35.43 9.25 -21.51
CA ASP A 704 -34.85 9.97 -22.64
C ASP A 704 -33.88 9.04 -23.37
N LEU A 705 -34.22 8.71 -24.62
CA LEU A 705 -33.47 7.78 -25.44
C LEU A 705 -32.96 8.45 -26.71
N GLN A 706 -31.81 8.02 -27.19
CA GLN A 706 -31.31 8.34 -28.52
C GLN A 706 -31.47 7.12 -29.41
N ILE A 707 -32.28 7.24 -30.47
CA ILE A 707 -32.39 6.24 -31.53
C ILE A 707 -31.48 6.65 -32.69
N VAL A 708 -30.56 5.77 -33.06
CA VAL A 708 -29.67 5.95 -34.21
C VAL A 708 -30.04 4.96 -35.30
N ILE A 709 -30.24 5.48 -36.51
CA ILE A 709 -30.56 4.71 -37.72
C ILE A 709 -29.39 4.87 -38.70
N PRO A 710 -28.53 3.85 -38.86
CA PRO A 710 -27.43 3.87 -39.83
C PRO A 710 -27.93 4.03 -41.27
N GLN A 711 -27.15 4.72 -42.11
CA GLN A 711 -27.38 4.93 -43.54
C GLN A 711 -26.13 4.48 -44.31
N ASP A 712 -26.29 3.58 -45.28
CA ASP A 712 -25.22 3.17 -46.23
C ASP A 712 -23.91 2.65 -45.60
N ILE A 713 -23.97 2.00 -44.42
CA ILE A 713 -22.82 1.35 -43.76
C ILE A 713 -22.95 -0.18 -43.80
N SER A 714 -21.83 -0.89 -43.96
CA SER A 714 -21.80 -2.35 -43.86
C SER A 714 -22.22 -2.84 -42.46
N GLN A 715 -23.05 -3.88 -42.41
CA GLN A 715 -23.53 -4.44 -41.13
C GLN A 715 -22.38 -4.90 -40.20
N GLN A 716 -21.27 -5.38 -40.77
CA GLN A 716 -20.09 -5.78 -40.00
C GLN A 716 -19.42 -4.60 -39.28
N HIS A 717 -19.33 -3.44 -39.93
CA HIS A 717 -18.77 -2.24 -39.31
C HIS A 717 -19.66 -1.72 -38.18
N VAL A 718 -20.98 -1.77 -38.38
CA VAL A 718 -21.97 -1.41 -37.34
C VAL A 718 -21.84 -2.33 -36.13
N LEU A 719 -21.79 -3.65 -36.35
CA LEU A 719 -21.65 -4.64 -35.28
C LEU A 719 -20.36 -4.43 -34.48
N ARG A 720 -19.23 -4.23 -35.17
CA ARG A 720 -17.95 -3.97 -34.49
C ARG A 720 -17.99 -2.69 -33.65
N THR A 721 -18.65 -1.64 -34.15
CA THR A 721 -18.85 -0.39 -33.41
C THR A 721 -19.71 -0.59 -32.16
N ILE A 722 -20.76 -1.42 -32.25
CA ILE A 722 -21.60 -1.78 -31.09
C ILE A 722 -20.80 -2.55 -30.05
N TYR A 723 -19.99 -3.52 -30.47
CA TYR A 723 -19.12 -4.24 -29.54
C TYR A 723 -18.09 -3.32 -28.87
N TRP A 724 -17.56 -2.33 -29.58
CA TRP A 724 -16.73 -1.30 -28.96
C TRP A 724 -17.49 -0.47 -27.93
N LEU A 725 -18.71 -0.05 -28.26
CA LEU A 725 -19.53 0.76 -27.35
C LEU A 725 -19.83 0.00 -26.06
N ILE A 726 -20.27 -1.26 -26.17
CA ILE A 726 -20.57 -2.12 -25.03
C ILE A 726 -19.30 -2.41 -24.21
N SER A 727 -18.18 -2.75 -24.84
CA SER A 727 -16.94 -3.12 -24.14
C SER A 727 -16.26 -1.93 -23.44
N ILE A 728 -16.20 -0.76 -24.09
CA ILE A 728 -15.61 0.45 -23.51
C ILE A 728 -16.46 0.95 -22.34
N ARG A 729 -17.80 0.95 -22.50
CA ARG A 729 -18.70 1.30 -21.39
C ARG A 729 -18.59 0.32 -20.25
N GLY A 730 -18.56 -0.98 -20.56
CA GLY A 730 -18.46 -2.07 -19.60
C GLY A 730 -17.05 -2.29 -19.03
N TYR A 731 -16.16 -1.31 -19.16
CA TYR A 731 -14.84 -1.40 -18.57
C TYR A 731 -14.98 -1.42 -17.04
N PRO A 732 -14.45 -2.45 -16.34
CA PRO A 732 -14.81 -2.69 -14.95
C PRO A 732 -14.06 -1.80 -13.93
N PHE A 733 -13.27 -0.82 -14.39
CA PHE A 733 -12.51 0.10 -13.56
C PHE A 733 -12.83 1.56 -13.91
N GLY A 734 -13.00 2.40 -12.89
CA GLY A 734 -13.29 3.83 -13.07
C GLY A 734 -14.73 4.13 -13.48
N GLN A 735 -15.00 5.39 -13.80
CA GLN A 735 -16.31 5.84 -14.25
C GLN A 735 -16.53 5.54 -15.74
N PRO A 736 -17.74 5.12 -16.16
CA PRO A 736 -18.05 4.92 -17.57
C PRO A 736 -17.93 6.22 -18.38
N VAL A 737 -17.37 6.13 -19.58
CA VAL A 737 -17.14 7.30 -20.46
C VAL A 737 -18.00 7.32 -21.72
N LEU A 738 -19.00 6.43 -21.83
CA LEU A 738 -19.94 6.35 -22.94
C LEU A 738 -21.36 6.21 -22.38
N PRO A 739 -22.42 6.68 -23.07
CA PRO A 739 -23.83 6.49 -22.67
C PRO A 739 -24.25 5.03 -22.55
N LYS A 740 -25.28 4.74 -21.75
CA LYS A 740 -25.79 3.37 -21.59
C LYS A 740 -26.29 2.82 -22.94
N PHE A 741 -25.83 1.63 -23.28
CA PHE A 741 -26.30 0.93 -24.46
C PHE A 741 -27.64 0.25 -24.19
N GLY A 742 -28.69 0.67 -24.89
CA GLY A 742 -29.98 0.02 -24.84
C GLY A 742 -29.94 -1.30 -25.59
N CYS A 743 -30.26 -1.26 -26.88
CA CYS A 743 -30.29 -2.44 -27.75
C CYS A 743 -29.93 -2.10 -29.20
N TRP A 744 -29.68 -3.14 -29.98
CA TRP A 744 -29.55 -3.07 -31.43
C TRP A 744 -30.36 -4.20 -32.04
N ARG A 745 -31.15 -3.88 -33.07
CA ARG A 745 -31.98 -4.82 -33.81
C ARG A 745 -31.67 -4.67 -35.28
N SER A 746 -30.92 -5.63 -35.82
CA SER A 746 -30.40 -5.58 -37.19
C SER A 746 -31.51 -5.62 -38.24
N GLU A 747 -32.58 -6.36 -37.96
CA GLU A 747 -33.78 -6.48 -38.78
C GLU A 747 -34.65 -5.21 -38.79
N LEU A 748 -34.57 -4.40 -37.73
CA LEU A 748 -35.21 -3.08 -37.65
C LEU A 748 -34.28 -1.95 -38.14
N GLY A 749 -32.98 -2.22 -38.27
CA GLY A 749 -31.97 -1.23 -38.67
C GLY A 749 -31.81 -0.09 -37.68
N ALA A 750 -31.98 -0.35 -36.38
CA ALA A 750 -32.02 0.67 -35.33
C ALA A 750 -31.16 0.29 -34.12
N ILE A 751 -30.54 1.32 -33.52
CA ILE A 751 -29.75 1.25 -32.30
C ILE A 751 -30.36 2.23 -31.29
N ALA A 752 -30.45 1.84 -30.02
CA ALA A 752 -30.90 2.71 -28.93
C ALA A 752 -29.82 2.89 -27.85
N LEU A 753 -29.64 4.13 -27.41
CA LEU A 753 -28.73 4.55 -26.35
C LEU A 753 -29.49 5.43 -25.35
N ALA A 754 -28.97 5.58 -24.13
CA ALA A 754 -29.41 6.65 -23.23
C ALA A 754 -29.08 8.01 -23.86
N TYR A 755 -30.03 8.94 -23.83
CA TYR A 755 -29.78 10.31 -24.28
C TYR A 755 -29.14 11.13 -23.16
N VAL A 756 -28.09 11.88 -23.49
CA VAL A 756 -27.38 12.76 -22.56
C VAL A 756 -27.92 14.18 -22.76
N SER A 757 -28.60 14.72 -21.74
CA SER A 757 -29.36 15.98 -21.82
C SER A 757 -28.57 17.25 -21.47
N ASP A 758 -27.25 17.19 -21.54
CA ASP A 758 -26.33 18.27 -21.16
C ASP A 758 -25.72 18.98 -22.37
N LEU A 759 -25.15 20.17 -22.14
CA LEU A 759 -24.41 20.89 -23.18
C LEU A 759 -23.11 20.14 -23.53
N THR A 760 -22.88 19.96 -24.82
CA THR A 760 -21.58 19.50 -25.33
C THR A 760 -20.48 20.47 -24.92
N VAL A 761 -19.24 19.99 -24.87
CA VAL A 761 -18.08 20.85 -24.57
C VAL A 761 -17.97 21.97 -25.60
N TRP A 762 -18.34 21.75 -26.86
CA TRP A 762 -18.39 22.81 -27.87
C TRP A 762 -19.43 23.90 -27.53
N GLU A 763 -20.62 23.51 -27.08
CA GLU A 763 -21.66 24.45 -26.66
C GLU A 763 -21.27 25.21 -25.39
N ARG A 764 -20.63 24.53 -24.43
CA ARG A 764 -20.05 25.17 -23.23
C ARG A 764 -18.93 26.15 -23.60
N ILE A 765 -18.04 25.78 -24.53
CA ILE A 765 -17.02 26.68 -25.09
C ILE A 765 -17.68 27.91 -25.74
N ARG A 766 -18.73 27.71 -26.55
CA ARG A 766 -19.47 28.83 -27.16
C ARG A 766 -20.10 29.72 -26.08
N ALA A 767 -20.71 29.14 -25.05
CA ALA A 767 -21.29 29.89 -23.94
C ALA A 767 -20.20 30.71 -23.22
N TYR A 768 -19.09 30.08 -22.84
CA TYR A 768 -17.95 30.73 -22.19
C TYR A 768 -17.34 31.84 -23.07
N ALA A 769 -17.30 31.63 -24.38
CA ALA A 769 -16.78 32.59 -25.33
C ALA A 769 -17.75 33.73 -25.68
N SER A 770 -19.05 33.55 -25.40
CA SER A 770 -20.12 34.52 -25.72
C SER A 770 -20.37 35.53 -24.59
N PHE A 771 -19.72 35.41 -23.42
CA PHE A 771 -19.76 36.41 -22.35
C PHE A 771 -19.08 37.71 -22.79
N ARG A 772 -19.85 38.55 -23.50
CA ARG A 772 -19.51 39.94 -23.88
C ARG A 772 -20.59 40.93 -23.45
N VAL A 773 -21.48 40.53 -22.54
CA VAL A 773 -22.51 41.43 -21.98
C VAL A 773 -21.87 42.25 -20.85
N PRO A 774 -21.95 43.60 -20.86
CA PRO A 774 -21.49 44.42 -19.75
C PRO A 774 -22.16 43.98 -18.44
N GLY A 775 -21.36 43.59 -17.44
CA GLY A 775 -21.84 43.18 -16.11
C GLY A 775 -21.86 41.68 -15.83
N ALA A 776 -21.56 40.82 -16.81
CA ALA A 776 -21.37 39.38 -16.57
C ALA A 776 -19.89 39.06 -16.23
N GLU A 777 -19.65 38.27 -15.19
CA GLU A 777 -18.30 37.81 -14.83
C GLU A 777 -17.79 36.79 -15.85
N TYR A 778 -16.54 36.96 -16.30
CA TYR A 778 -15.89 35.98 -17.16
C TYR A 778 -15.70 34.66 -16.42
N PRO A 779 -15.86 33.49 -17.10
CA PRO A 779 -15.52 32.22 -16.49
C PRO A 779 -14.06 32.26 -16.01
N PRO A 780 -13.76 31.87 -14.76
CA PRO A 780 -12.39 31.86 -14.27
C PRO A 780 -11.53 30.89 -15.09
N PRO A 781 -10.20 31.10 -15.20
CA PRO A 781 -9.31 30.19 -15.92
C PRO A 781 -9.43 28.72 -15.45
N GLU A 782 -9.77 28.51 -14.19
CA GLU A 782 -10.01 27.19 -13.62
C GLU A 782 -11.22 26.47 -14.25
N ALA A 783 -12.27 27.21 -14.63
CA ALA A 783 -13.44 26.62 -15.29
C ALA A 783 -13.08 26.08 -16.70
N TRP A 784 -12.27 26.82 -17.45
CA TRP A 784 -11.73 26.36 -18.74
C TRP A 784 -10.85 25.12 -18.57
N ARG A 785 -9.94 25.15 -17.57
CA ARG A 785 -9.08 24.01 -17.23
C ARG A 785 -9.90 22.77 -16.91
N LYS A 786 -10.88 22.87 -16.00
CA LYS A 786 -11.74 21.74 -15.62
C LYS A 786 -12.50 21.17 -16.81
N LEU A 787 -13.10 22.03 -17.62
CA LEU A 787 -13.84 21.63 -18.82
C LEU A 787 -12.94 20.85 -19.80
N PHE A 788 -11.76 21.40 -20.13
CA PHE A 788 -10.86 20.78 -21.11
C PHE A 788 -10.21 19.51 -20.57
N VAL A 789 -9.69 19.52 -19.34
CA VAL A 789 -9.02 18.35 -18.75
C VAL A 789 -9.98 17.18 -18.65
N ARG A 790 -11.20 17.38 -18.11
CA ARG A 790 -12.20 16.30 -17.98
C ARG A 790 -12.64 15.76 -19.35
N ALA A 791 -12.91 16.65 -20.30
CA ALA A 791 -13.30 16.28 -21.66
C ALA A 791 -12.23 15.44 -22.37
N ILE A 792 -10.96 15.85 -22.27
CA ILE A 792 -9.83 15.15 -22.88
C ILE A 792 -9.55 13.83 -22.15
N ALA A 793 -9.67 13.81 -20.82
CA ALA A 793 -9.48 12.63 -19.98
C ALA A 793 -10.47 11.52 -20.36
N ALA A 794 -11.70 11.86 -20.75
CA ALA A 794 -12.66 10.88 -21.24
C ALA A 794 -12.17 10.11 -22.49
N PHE A 795 -11.49 10.78 -23.44
CA PHE A 795 -10.90 10.11 -24.61
C PHE A 795 -9.73 9.20 -24.23
N PHE A 796 -8.88 9.60 -23.28
CA PHE A 796 -7.82 8.74 -22.75
C PHE A 796 -8.39 7.53 -22.01
N ALA A 797 -9.40 7.73 -21.18
CA ALA A 797 -10.09 6.66 -20.45
C ALA A 797 -10.78 5.69 -21.42
N GLY A 798 -11.43 6.20 -22.48
CA GLY A 798 -12.02 5.37 -23.54
C GLY A 798 -10.97 4.60 -24.35
N TRP A 799 -9.82 5.21 -24.65
CA TRP A 799 -8.67 4.53 -25.26
C TRP A 799 -8.15 3.40 -24.37
N ARG A 800 -7.95 3.64 -23.07
CA ARG A 800 -7.55 2.60 -22.09
C ARG A 800 -8.58 1.48 -22.03
N ALA A 801 -9.86 1.82 -21.89
CA ALA A 801 -10.97 0.88 -21.82
C ALA A 801 -11.09 0.01 -23.09
N SER A 802 -10.66 0.51 -24.25
CA SER A 802 -10.59 -0.28 -25.50
C SER A 802 -9.46 -1.33 -25.52
N GLY A 803 -8.65 -1.41 -24.46
CA GLY A 803 -7.40 -2.17 -24.44
C GLY A 803 -6.29 -1.49 -25.25
N ARG A 804 -6.33 -0.15 -25.34
CA ARG A 804 -5.36 0.68 -26.10
C ARG A 804 -5.35 0.43 -27.61
N ARG A 805 -6.46 -0.06 -28.17
CA ARG A 805 -6.56 -0.49 -29.58
C ARG A 805 -7.18 0.55 -30.49
N ILE A 806 -8.07 1.39 -29.99
CA ILE A 806 -8.77 2.38 -30.80
C ILE A 806 -8.78 3.76 -30.16
N VAL A 807 -8.87 4.78 -30.99
CA VAL A 807 -9.28 6.13 -30.58
C VAL A 807 -10.81 6.16 -30.54
N PRO A 808 -11.43 6.46 -29.38
CA PRO A 808 -12.88 6.32 -29.21
C PRO A 808 -13.63 7.45 -29.92
N GLY A 809 -14.17 7.12 -31.11
CA GLY A 809 -14.95 8.03 -31.95
C GLY A 809 -14.17 9.24 -32.47
N ALA A 810 -14.91 10.21 -33.01
CA ALA A 810 -14.37 11.50 -33.39
C ALA A 810 -13.93 12.30 -32.14
N VAL A 811 -12.63 12.57 -32.03
CA VAL A 811 -12.06 13.38 -30.95
C VAL A 811 -12.37 14.86 -31.19
N ASN A 812 -13.53 15.33 -30.75
CA ASN A 812 -14.03 16.68 -30.96
C ASN A 812 -14.82 17.16 -29.74
N PRO A 813 -14.75 18.46 -29.37
CA PRO A 813 -15.58 19.04 -28.30
C PRO A 813 -17.10 18.84 -28.46
N SER A 814 -17.60 18.64 -29.68
CA SER A 814 -19.03 18.39 -29.95
C SER A 814 -19.45 16.95 -29.66
N ASN A 815 -18.49 16.05 -29.43
CA ASN A 815 -18.73 14.62 -29.19
C ASN A 815 -18.50 14.24 -27.72
N VAL A 816 -18.41 15.21 -26.82
CA VAL A 816 -18.17 14.96 -25.39
C VAL A 816 -18.96 15.95 -24.55
N VAL A 817 -19.45 15.47 -23.42
CA VAL A 817 -20.20 16.23 -22.42
C VAL A 817 -19.48 16.12 -21.08
N VAL A 818 -19.25 17.26 -20.45
CA VAL A 818 -18.75 17.36 -19.06
C VAL A 818 -19.89 17.93 -18.22
N PRO A 819 -20.56 17.09 -17.39
CA PRO A 819 -21.63 17.54 -16.51
C PRO A 819 -21.11 18.51 -15.44
N ASP A 820 -22.02 19.33 -14.90
CA ASP A 820 -21.72 20.16 -13.73
C ASP A 820 -21.59 19.32 -12.45
N PRO A 821 -20.84 19.78 -11.42
CA PRO A 821 -20.42 18.97 -10.27
C PRO A 821 -21.55 18.33 -9.44
N ASP A 822 -22.79 18.79 -9.59
CA ASP A 822 -23.95 18.32 -8.81
C ASP A 822 -24.66 17.10 -9.42
N PHE A 823 -24.24 16.63 -10.61
CA PHE A 823 -24.83 15.44 -11.26
C PHE A 823 -24.04 14.15 -11.01
N ARG A 824 -24.78 13.05 -10.87
CA ARG A 824 -24.26 11.73 -10.48
C ARG A 824 -23.46 10.99 -11.58
N GLU A 825 -23.39 11.51 -12.80
CA GLU A 825 -22.72 10.85 -13.93
C GLU A 825 -21.42 11.56 -14.31
N GLY A 826 -20.39 10.78 -14.68
CA GLY A 826 -19.10 11.29 -15.14
C GLY A 826 -19.15 11.90 -16.55
N THR A 827 -18.00 12.35 -17.06
CA THR A 827 -17.86 12.85 -18.44
C THR A 827 -18.14 11.75 -19.46
N GLN A 828 -18.93 12.04 -20.50
CA GLN A 828 -19.36 11.05 -21.50
C GLN A 828 -19.01 11.47 -22.93
N ILE A 829 -18.48 10.55 -23.73
CA ILE A 829 -18.31 10.64 -25.18
C ILE A 829 -19.63 10.20 -25.82
N LEU A 830 -20.24 11.04 -26.65
CA LEU A 830 -21.62 10.83 -27.13
C LEU A 830 -21.72 9.74 -28.20
N SER A 831 -20.72 9.63 -29.06
CA SER A 831 -20.71 8.71 -30.19
C SER A 831 -19.34 8.12 -30.46
N LEU A 832 -19.33 6.86 -30.88
CA LEU A 832 -18.15 6.17 -31.40
C LEU A 832 -18.06 6.21 -32.93
N THR A 833 -18.93 6.93 -33.63
CA THR A 833 -18.79 7.13 -35.09
C THR A 833 -17.40 7.69 -35.40
N ASP A 834 -16.81 7.24 -36.52
CA ASP A 834 -15.45 7.57 -36.95
C ASP A 834 -14.33 7.15 -35.98
N TRP A 835 -14.56 6.12 -35.15
CA TRP A 835 -13.47 5.48 -34.40
C TRP A 835 -12.43 4.92 -35.37
N ARG A 836 -11.17 4.89 -34.95
CA ARG A 836 -10.04 4.38 -35.74
C ARG A 836 -9.04 3.62 -34.89
N THR A 837 -8.25 2.78 -35.53
CA THR A 837 -7.15 2.07 -34.89
C THR A 837 -6.14 3.06 -34.30
N TYR A 838 -5.68 2.76 -33.09
CA TYR A 838 -4.60 3.48 -32.44
C TYR A 838 -3.25 2.92 -32.91
N GLU A 839 -2.40 3.79 -33.45
CA GLU A 839 -1.07 3.40 -33.96
C GLU A 839 0.06 3.96 -33.09
N SER A 840 -0.09 5.21 -32.64
CA SER A 840 0.89 5.90 -31.79
C SER A 840 0.19 6.99 -30.96
N PRO A 841 0.86 7.57 -29.95
CA PRO A 841 0.31 8.69 -29.18
C PRO A 841 -0.19 9.85 -30.06
N SER A 842 0.43 10.05 -31.22
CA SER A 842 0.04 11.09 -32.18
C SER A 842 -1.37 10.91 -32.76
N THR A 843 -1.84 9.66 -32.89
CA THR A 843 -3.19 9.32 -33.38
C THR A 843 -4.27 9.86 -32.45
N LEU A 844 -3.97 10.03 -31.16
CA LEU A 844 -4.87 10.57 -30.14
C LEU A 844 -4.63 12.07 -29.89
N VAL A 845 -3.37 12.50 -29.76
CA VAL A 845 -3.02 13.88 -29.34
C VAL A 845 -3.20 14.91 -30.46
N LYS A 846 -2.82 14.61 -31.72
CA LYS A 846 -2.97 15.58 -32.84
C LYS A 846 -4.42 16.07 -33.04
N PRO A 847 -5.43 15.18 -33.01
CA PRO A 847 -6.84 15.59 -33.03
C PRO A 847 -7.27 16.43 -31.83
N ILE A 848 -6.79 16.10 -30.62
CA ILE A 848 -7.08 16.89 -29.42
C ILE A 848 -6.61 18.32 -29.64
N VAL A 849 -5.35 18.49 -30.02
CA VAL A 849 -4.77 19.81 -30.32
C VAL A 849 -5.57 20.54 -31.40
N ARG A 850 -5.85 19.86 -32.52
CA ARG A 850 -6.55 20.48 -33.66
C ARG A 850 -7.97 20.90 -33.29
N ASN A 851 -8.75 20.04 -32.66
CA ASN A 851 -10.19 20.21 -32.49
C ASN A 851 -10.55 20.89 -31.16
N PHE A 852 -9.76 20.72 -30.09
CA PHE A 852 -10.01 21.43 -28.81
C PHE A 852 -9.34 22.80 -28.78
N TYR A 853 -8.10 22.94 -29.24
CA TYR A 853 -7.32 24.17 -29.07
C TYR A 853 -7.35 25.03 -30.34
N VAL A 854 -6.84 24.52 -31.46
CA VAL A 854 -6.70 25.31 -32.70
C VAL A 854 -8.06 25.76 -33.21
N GLN A 855 -9.06 24.88 -33.23
CA GLN A 855 -10.43 25.23 -33.62
C GLN A 855 -11.01 26.31 -32.70
N THR A 856 -10.92 26.14 -31.38
CA THR A 856 -11.45 27.12 -30.41
C THR A 856 -10.81 28.49 -30.58
N ILE A 857 -9.47 28.56 -30.72
CA ILE A 857 -8.73 29.82 -30.90
C ILE A 857 -9.07 30.45 -32.25
N SER A 858 -9.28 29.66 -33.30
CA SER A 858 -9.64 30.17 -34.63
C SER A 858 -11.02 30.83 -34.62
N HIS A 859 -11.98 30.26 -33.88
CA HIS A 859 -13.32 30.85 -33.71
C HIS A 859 -13.35 32.00 -32.69
N TYR A 860 -12.56 31.91 -31.61
CA TYR A 860 -12.52 32.89 -30.52
C TYR A 860 -11.06 33.26 -30.17
N PRO A 861 -10.39 34.12 -30.96
CA PRO A 861 -8.97 34.41 -30.80
C PRO A 861 -8.55 34.93 -29.42
N TRP A 862 -9.45 35.61 -28.72
CA TRP A 862 -9.17 36.17 -27.40
C TRP A 862 -9.00 35.10 -26.31
N CYS A 863 -9.60 33.91 -26.49
CA CYS A 863 -9.47 32.79 -25.56
C CYS A 863 -8.06 32.19 -25.57
N ALA A 864 -7.20 32.52 -26.55
CA ALA A 864 -5.84 31.99 -26.65
C ALA A 864 -5.00 32.21 -25.38
N ARG A 865 -5.25 33.28 -24.61
CA ARG A 865 -4.55 33.55 -23.35
C ARG A 865 -5.07 32.73 -22.16
N GLN A 866 -6.22 32.09 -22.30
CA GLN A 866 -6.87 31.30 -21.24
C GLN A 866 -6.65 29.80 -21.42
N LEU A 867 -6.22 29.34 -22.59
CA LEU A 867 -6.03 27.93 -22.91
C LEU A 867 -4.56 27.54 -22.78
N ASP A 868 -4.29 26.40 -22.16
CA ASP A 868 -2.95 25.85 -22.00
C ASP A 868 -2.89 24.39 -22.47
N PRO A 869 -2.10 24.07 -23.51
CA PRO A 869 -1.96 22.69 -23.99
C PRO A 869 -1.41 21.70 -22.95
N ASP A 870 -0.77 22.16 -21.86
CA ASP A 870 -0.29 21.27 -20.79
C ASP A 870 -1.45 20.53 -20.08
N TRP A 871 -2.69 21.00 -20.24
CA TRP A 871 -3.89 20.29 -19.80
C TRP A 871 -4.07 18.94 -20.49
N ILE A 872 -3.46 18.71 -21.66
CA ILE A 872 -3.43 17.38 -22.29
C ILE A 872 -2.60 16.41 -21.45
N LEU A 873 -1.48 16.87 -20.88
CA LEU A 873 -0.62 16.07 -20.00
C LEU A 873 -1.35 15.75 -18.69
N GLN A 874 -2.05 16.74 -18.12
CA GLN A 874 -2.89 16.55 -16.93
C GLN A 874 -4.02 15.55 -17.20
N ALA A 875 -4.75 15.69 -18.31
CA ALA A 875 -5.83 14.78 -18.70
C ALA A 875 -5.35 13.34 -18.91
N CYS A 876 -4.13 13.16 -19.42
CA CYS A 876 -3.51 11.85 -19.55
C CYS A 876 -3.30 11.18 -18.19
N VAL A 877 -2.71 11.89 -17.23
CA VAL A 877 -2.50 11.37 -15.87
C VAL A 877 -3.82 11.17 -15.13
N GLU A 878 -4.78 12.08 -15.28
CA GLU A 878 -6.09 11.98 -14.65
C GLU A 878 -6.87 10.74 -15.12
N ALA A 879 -6.77 10.39 -16.40
CA ALA A 879 -7.45 9.23 -16.96
C ALA A 879 -6.72 7.91 -16.67
N LEU A 880 -5.39 7.89 -16.77
CA LEU A 880 -4.58 6.66 -16.76
C LEU A 880 -3.98 6.35 -15.38
N GLY A 881 -3.87 7.34 -14.50
CA GLY A 881 -3.05 7.27 -13.28
C GLY A 881 -1.59 7.64 -13.55
N GLU A 882 -0.82 7.85 -12.48
CA GLU A 882 0.56 8.34 -12.57
C GLU A 882 1.50 7.38 -13.30
N GLU A 883 1.42 6.08 -13.02
CA GLU A 883 2.31 5.07 -13.60
C GLU A 883 2.07 4.90 -15.10
N GLU A 884 0.83 4.57 -15.50
CA GLU A 884 0.48 4.40 -16.92
C GLU A 884 0.57 5.71 -17.70
N GLY A 885 0.17 6.84 -17.07
CA GLY A 885 0.29 8.17 -17.66
C GLY A 885 1.75 8.53 -17.97
N THR A 886 2.66 8.25 -17.04
CA THR A 886 4.11 8.45 -17.27
C THR A 886 4.64 7.63 -18.45
N ILE A 887 4.18 6.38 -18.59
CA ILE A 887 4.57 5.53 -19.73
C ILE A 887 4.09 6.14 -21.04
N PHE A 888 2.81 6.54 -21.11
CA PHE A 888 2.24 7.16 -22.30
C PHE A 888 2.95 8.47 -22.66
N LEU A 889 3.20 9.35 -21.69
CA LEU A 889 3.85 10.64 -21.93
C LEU A 889 5.29 10.50 -22.43
N ARG A 890 6.04 9.48 -21.95
CA ARG A 890 7.36 9.17 -22.49
C ARG A 890 7.30 8.69 -23.94
N ASP A 891 6.27 7.92 -24.31
CA ASP A 891 6.07 7.49 -25.69
C ASP A 891 5.64 8.67 -26.59
N LEU A 892 4.81 9.58 -26.06
CA LEU A 892 4.47 10.83 -26.73
C LEU A 892 5.70 11.70 -26.98
N ASP A 893 6.60 11.81 -26.00
CA ASP A 893 7.86 12.56 -26.17
C ASP A 893 8.77 11.95 -27.24
N ARG A 894 8.86 10.61 -27.30
CA ARG A 894 9.64 9.94 -28.36
C ARG A 894 9.05 10.16 -29.75
N THR A 895 7.73 10.16 -29.87
CA THR A 895 7.04 10.20 -31.16
C THR A 895 6.80 11.61 -31.68
N MET A 896 6.56 12.57 -30.78
CA MET A 896 6.18 13.95 -31.11
C MET A 896 7.07 15.01 -30.44
N GLY A 897 8.10 14.64 -29.67
CA GLY A 897 8.90 15.54 -28.85
C GLY A 897 9.46 16.74 -29.59
N SER A 898 9.97 16.55 -30.81
CA SER A 898 10.52 17.64 -31.65
C SER A 898 9.47 18.49 -32.36
N GLU A 899 8.20 18.06 -32.39
CA GLU A 899 7.12 18.83 -33.02
C GLU A 899 6.78 20.05 -32.16
N ARG A 900 6.57 21.21 -32.81
CA ARG A 900 6.06 22.41 -32.12
C ARG A 900 4.62 22.20 -31.70
N VAL A 901 4.28 22.67 -30.50
CA VAL A 901 2.89 22.63 -30.02
C VAL A 901 2.09 23.77 -30.69
N PRO A 902 1.08 23.47 -31.51
CA PRO A 902 0.24 24.49 -32.11
C PRO A 902 -0.41 25.38 -31.05
N ALA A 903 -0.42 26.70 -31.32
CA ALA A 903 -0.94 27.72 -30.42
C ALA A 903 -0.24 27.87 -29.06
N ALA A 904 0.98 27.32 -28.90
CA ALA A 904 1.81 27.54 -27.73
C ALA A 904 3.30 27.67 -28.07
N ALA A 905 4.10 28.16 -27.12
CA ALA A 905 5.56 28.25 -27.27
C ALA A 905 6.22 26.92 -26.92
N GLY A 906 7.30 26.58 -27.62
CA GLY A 906 8.11 25.39 -27.41
C GLY A 906 7.68 24.16 -28.21
N THR A 907 8.41 23.08 -28.00
CA THR A 907 8.13 21.73 -28.52
C THR A 907 7.42 20.89 -27.47
N TRP A 908 6.92 19.71 -27.84
CA TRP A 908 6.38 18.77 -26.85
C TRP A 908 7.44 18.34 -25.82
N HIS A 909 8.69 18.19 -26.24
CA HIS A 909 9.80 17.82 -25.36
C HIS A 909 10.01 18.84 -24.24
N ASP A 910 9.95 20.13 -24.58
CA ASP A 910 10.11 21.24 -23.64
C ASP A 910 9.01 21.27 -22.55
N ARG A 911 7.87 20.59 -22.78
CA ARG A 911 6.73 20.55 -21.87
C ARG A 911 6.63 19.24 -21.09
N ILE A 912 6.86 18.11 -21.76
CA ILE A 912 6.73 16.79 -21.15
C ILE A 912 7.81 16.56 -20.09
N GLY A 913 9.07 16.94 -20.37
CA GLY A 913 10.18 16.75 -19.44
C GLY A 913 9.91 17.38 -18.06
N PRO A 914 9.66 18.70 -17.97
CA PRO A 914 9.35 19.37 -16.72
C PRO A 914 8.11 18.81 -16.00
N PHE A 915 7.08 18.42 -16.75
CA PHE A 915 5.87 17.83 -16.17
C PHE A 915 6.15 16.47 -15.51
N LEU A 916 6.94 15.60 -16.16
CA LEU A 916 7.34 14.32 -15.61
C LEU A 916 8.24 14.46 -14.37
N ASP A 917 9.11 15.47 -14.34
CA ASP A 917 9.94 15.76 -13.17
C ASP A 917 9.10 16.29 -12.00
N ALA A 918 8.09 17.13 -12.27
CA ALA A 918 7.16 17.60 -11.24
C ALA A 918 6.42 16.43 -10.57
N LEU A 919 5.90 15.47 -11.36
CA LEU A 919 5.20 14.28 -10.84
C LEU A 919 6.04 13.41 -9.90
N ARG A 920 7.38 13.44 -10.04
CA ARG A 920 8.28 12.70 -9.13
C ARG A 920 8.40 13.35 -7.76
N THR A 921 8.23 14.67 -7.70
CA THR A 921 8.42 15.47 -6.48
C THR A 921 7.11 15.76 -5.76
N GLN A 922 5.99 15.75 -6.48
CA GLN A 922 4.66 16.04 -5.96
C GLN A 922 3.64 15.09 -6.59
N PRO A 923 2.86 14.34 -5.80
CA PRO A 923 1.81 13.47 -6.33
C PRO A 923 0.72 14.31 -7.01
N TYR A 924 0.20 13.81 -8.13
CA TYR A 924 -0.87 14.48 -8.88
C TYR A 924 -2.17 14.45 -8.07
N VAL A 925 -2.78 15.62 -7.91
CA VAL A 925 -4.10 15.73 -7.27
C VAL A 925 -5.16 15.81 -8.39
N PRO A 926 -6.07 14.82 -8.50
CA PRO A 926 -7.16 14.84 -9.48
C PRO A 926 -8.05 16.07 -9.33
N LEU A 927 -8.61 16.55 -10.44
CA LEU A 927 -9.52 17.70 -10.41
C LEU A 927 -10.84 17.37 -9.69
N ALA A 928 -11.05 18.01 -8.53
CA ALA A 928 -12.31 17.98 -7.76
C ALA A 928 -13.49 18.57 -8.53
#